data_AF-A0A7V1ZY06-F1
#
_entry.id   AF-A0A7V1ZY06-F1
#
_cell.length_a   1.000
_cell.length_b   1.000
_cell.length_c   1.000
_cell.angle_alpha   90.00
_cell.angle_beta   90.00
_cell.angle_gamma   90.00
#
_symmetry.space_group_name_H-M   'P 1'
#
loop_
_entity.id
_entity.type
_entity.pdbx_description
1 polymer ?
#
loop_
_entity_poly.entity_id
_entity_poly.type
_entity_poly.pdbx_seq_one_letter_code
_entity_poly.pdbx_strand_id
1 'polypeptide(L)'
;MFTRGKIHLGAFISIMVIVGLVGCNDDRVLEPVQFPTDAVVFRDEFGSSVTFQAFAGSKLDAVDLDQVNTYTGSQALQVTVPNVGDPSGSYAGGAFTAGIARDLTQYNALTFYAKASMNATLNVAGIGNDNTGTSKFTAEVNNLPLTTEWQKYIIPIPLSDKLTTEKGLFYFAEGPENGSGYQLWFDEIIFETLGTISNPQPAIPTRTIEAEVSDTITITEATVTFDVGGSSQTVSAMQGYFTFVSSNETVVNVADNGTITAAGVGTSELTATLGTVQASGTVTVEVAGQAATPTTPAPTPTVPEADAISLFSNAYTDVTVDTWSADWDMADVSDETIGSDDVKKYENMQYAGIEFANPTIDVSGMTRFHMDIWTPNSTASPAKFKIKLVDFGADGVFGGGNDFEHELVFDENTSPALATGAWVSIDLPLAAFSGLITRGHLGQLIISGDLSTVYIDNIYFYDAGQQTAPNIPAPAPDEDPGLVISLFSDVYSNVAVDTWSAVWDVANVEDFMIGSDNMKKYTDLLFAGIEFRTSTVDASAMTHFHMNVWTPDATSSPSVFKIKLVDFGANGVYEGGSGDDVEDEITLGESIMNTGIWVTIDFSLSEFSDLTTRGHLGQLIISGDPNTVFVDNIYFYDSGIPEAPPVAAPTPATDAGDVISLFSDAYTDVPVDTWSAVWDTADVQNYMIGSDTVKKYTNLLFAGIEFTTNTIDASAMTHFHMDLWTPDPTDAPAVFRIKLVDFGANGVWDDGGDDVEHEITLDQNTMNTGSWVSIEIPFTDFVNLTTRAHLAQLIISGDPNTVYVDNIYFHR
;
A
#
# COMPACT_ATOMS: atom_id res chain seq x y z
N MET A 1 57.81 49.71 7.26
CA MET A 1 57.86 48.26 6.94
C MET A 1 56.40 47.81 6.89
N PHE A 2 55.89 47.52 5.68
CA PHE A 2 54.50 47.21 5.26
C PHE A 2 54.66 46.23 4.07
N THR A 3 53.75 45.30 3.69
CA THR A 3 52.28 45.39 3.46
C THR A 3 51.69 43.98 3.15
N ARG A 4 50.34 43.85 3.14
CA ARG A 4 49.44 42.68 2.91
C ARG A 4 49.30 42.17 1.45
N GLY A 5 48.71 40.96 1.25
CA GLY A 5 47.97 40.52 0.03
C GLY A 5 47.44 39.04 0.02
N LYS A 6 46.25 38.78 -0.58
CA LYS A 6 45.47 37.49 -0.72
C LYS A 6 45.74 36.72 -2.06
N ILE A 7 45.25 35.46 -2.24
CA ILE A 7 44.41 34.90 -3.36
C ILE A 7 44.47 33.33 -3.54
N HIS A 8 43.35 32.77 -4.06
CA HIS A 8 42.90 31.41 -4.49
C HIS A 8 43.80 30.51 -5.39
N LEU A 9 43.44 29.21 -5.55
CA LEU A 9 43.85 28.37 -6.69
C LEU A 9 42.77 27.34 -7.13
N GLY A 10 42.52 27.27 -8.44
CA GLY A 10 41.75 26.24 -9.14
C GLY A 10 42.40 25.89 -10.50
N ALA A 11 41.86 24.83 -11.13
CA ALA A 11 41.96 24.40 -12.53
C ALA A 11 43.31 23.97 -13.14
N PHE A 12 43.32 22.80 -13.78
CA PHE A 12 44.22 22.48 -14.90
C PHE A 12 43.46 21.79 -16.04
N ILE A 13 43.38 22.52 -17.16
CA ILE A 13 42.93 22.14 -18.50
C ILE A 13 44.20 21.88 -19.32
N SER A 14 44.21 20.84 -20.18
CA SER A 14 45.24 20.66 -21.20
C SER A 14 44.65 20.60 -22.60
N ILE A 15 45.12 21.55 -23.41
CA ILE A 15 44.95 21.75 -24.85
C ILE A 15 45.90 20.84 -25.62
N MET A 16 45.52 20.34 -26.80
CA MET A 16 46.50 19.90 -27.80
C MET A 16 46.12 20.34 -29.23
N VAL A 17 47.17 20.71 -29.96
CA VAL A 17 47.25 21.58 -31.13
C VAL A 17 47.30 20.79 -32.45
N ILE A 18 46.80 21.44 -33.51
CA ILE A 18 46.81 21.09 -34.94
C ILE A 18 48.22 20.76 -35.49
N VAL A 19 48.33 19.65 -36.22
CA VAL A 19 49.33 19.45 -37.30
C VAL A 19 48.60 18.91 -38.52
N GLY A 20 48.66 19.66 -39.62
CA GLY A 20 48.14 19.24 -40.92
C GLY A 20 49.03 18.18 -41.57
N LEU A 21 48.40 17.12 -42.09
CA LEU A 21 49.01 16.20 -43.04
C LEU A 21 48.07 16.07 -44.25
N VAL A 22 48.68 16.32 -45.41
CA VAL A 22 48.15 16.10 -46.75
C VAL A 22 47.79 14.62 -46.90
N GLY A 23 46.52 14.32 -47.16
CA GLY A 23 46.02 12.99 -47.50
C GLY A 23 45.06 13.07 -48.68
N CYS A 24 45.29 12.27 -49.71
CA CYS A 24 44.63 12.27 -51.01
C CYS A 24 43.12 12.53 -50.98
N ASN A 25 42.66 13.52 -51.76
CA ASN A 25 41.34 13.46 -52.39
C ASN A 25 41.34 12.24 -53.34
N ASP A 26 40.71 11.15 -52.91
CA ASP A 26 40.14 10.18 -53.84
C ASP A 26 38.65 10.52 -53.92
N ASP A 27 38.28 11.42 -54.85
CA ASP A 27 36.91 11.78 -55.21
C ASP A 27 36.22 10.62 -55.97
N ARG A 28 36.32 9.40 -55.43
CA ARG A 28 35.46 8.29 -55.84
C ARG A 28 34.19 8.38 -55.02
N VAL A 29 33.15 8.92 -55.65
CA VAL A 29 31.77 8.59 -55.30
C VAL A 29 31.68 7.05 -55.33
N LEU A 30 31.75 6.42 -54.15
CA LEU A 30 31.48 4.99 -54.03
C LEU A 30 30.02 4.83 -54.41
N GLU A 31 29.77 4.18 -55.56
CA GLU A 31 28.40 3.80 -55.91
C GLU A 31 27.80 2.98 -54.75
N PRO A 32 26.53 3.22 -54.38
CA PRO A 32 25.89 2.47 -53.30
C PRO A 32 26.01 0.96 -53.58
N VAL A 33 26.41 0.18 -52.57
CA VAL A 33 26.46 -1.28 -52.66
C VAL A 33 25.08 -1.77 -53.13
N GLN A 34 25.01 -2.30 -54.35
CA GLN A 34 23.79 -2.92 -54.88
C GLN A 34 23.73 -4.34 -54.33
N PHE A 35 22.66 -4.68 -53.61
CA PHE A 35 22.43 -6.05 -53.17
C PHE A 35 22.02 -6.91 -54.38
N PRO A 36 22.43 -8.20 -54.43
CA PRO A 36 22.04 -9.08 -55.53
C PRO A 36 20.52 -9.20 -55.63
N THR A 37 20.00 -9.20 -56.86
CA THR A 37 18.57 -9.37 -57.13
C THR A 37 18.21 -10.82 -57.46
N ASP A 38 19.05 -11.79 -57.07
CA ASP A 38 18.93 -13.19 -57.48
C ASP A 38 17.59 -13.80 -57.06
N ALA A 39 16.83 -14.29 -58.04
CA ALA A 39 15.50 -14.89 -57.83
C ALA A 39 15.53 -16.28 -57.20
N VAL A 40 16.61 -17.03 -57.41
CA VAL A 40 16.62 -18.48 -57.17
C VAL A 40 16.94 -18.78 -55.71
N VAL A 41 16.06 -19.54 -55.05
CA VAL A 41 16.34 -20.19 -53.77
C VAL A 41 16.85 -21.61 -54.02
N PHE A 42 16.14 -22.37 -54.86
CA PHE A 42 16.49 -23.73 -55.26
C PHE A 42 15.91 -24.07 -56.64
N ARG A 43 16.71 -24.76 -57.47
CA ARG A 43 16.29 -25.44 -58.71
C ARG A 43 16.93 -26.83 -58.71
N ASP A 44 17.92 -27.07 -59.58
CA ASP A 44 18.80 -28.23 -59.51
C ASP A 44 19.84 -28.15 -58.37
N GLU A 45 20.12 -26.94 -57.93
CA GLU A 45 21.07 -26.63 -56.86
C GLU A 45 20.55 -25.41 -56.06
N PHE A 46 21.10 -25.21 -54.86
CA PHE A 46 20.82 -24.02 -54.08
C PHE A 46 21.30 -22.77 -54.83
N GLY A 47 20.51 -21.69 -54.74
CA GLY A 47 20.89 -20.39 -55.28
C GLY A 47 22.19 -19.87 -54.65
N SER A 48 22.76 -18.84 -55.26
CA SER A 48 24.03 -18.26 -54.81
C SER A 48 23.98 -17.90 -53.31
N SER A 49 24.92 -18.50 -52.55
CA SER A 49 25.06 -18.36 -51.09
C SER A 49 23.81 -18.68 -50.29
N VAL A 50 22.90 -19.51 -50.80
CA VAL A 50 21.74 -19.99 -50.04
C VAL A 50 22.15 -21.19 -49.19
N THR A 51 21.80 -21.14 -47.91
CA THR A 51 21.99 -22.24 -46.96
C THR A 51 20.69 -22.57 -46.24
N PHE A 52 20.47 -23.86 -45.99
CA PHE A 52 19.39 -24.32 -45.11
C PHE A 52 19.83 -24.25 -43.64
N GLN A 53 18.94 -23.75 -42.79
CA GLN A 53 19.11 -23.69 -41.34
C GLN A 53 17.89 -24.31 -40.67
N ALA A 54 18.09 -25.44 -39.99
CA ALA A 54 17.01 -26.15 -39.30
C ALA A 54 16.51 -25.35 -38.07
N PHE A 55 15.19 -25.39 -37.82
CA PHE A 55 14.60 -24.77 -36.64
C PHE A 55 14.80 -25.61 -35.38
N ALA A 56 14.72 -24.97 -34.21
CA ALA A 56 14.79 -25.67 -32.93
C ALA A 56 13.67 -26.73 -32.81
N GLY A 57 14.04 -27.95 -32.39
CA GLY A 57 13.11 -29.08 -32.25
C GLY A 57 12.74 -29.79 -33.56
N SER A 58 13.14 -29.25 -34.71
CA SER A 58 12.97 -29.92 -36.00
C SER A 58 13.98 -31.06 -36.18
N LYS A 59 13.67 -31.98 -37.10
CA LYS A 59 14.60 -33.00 -37.55
C LYS A 59 15.75 -32.35 -38.33
N LEU A 60 16.93 -32.33 -37.74
CA LEU A 60 18.09 -31.58 -38.23
C LEU A 60 18.59 -32.05 -39.62
N ASP A 61 18.37 -33.31 -39.95
CA ASP A 61 18.72 -33.96 -41.21
C ASP A 61 17.49 -34.20 -42.10
N ALA A 62 16.41 -33.42 -41.93
CA ALA A 62 15.18 -33.63 -42.69
C ALA A 62 15.32 -33.34 -44.19
N VAL A 63 16.28 -32.51 -44.59
CA VAL A 63 16.40 -32.00 -45.96
C VAL A 63 17.54 -32.70 -46.70
N ASP A 64 17.24 -33.26 -47.88
CA ASP A 64 18.20 -33.90 -48.79
C ASP A 64 17.85 -33.58 -50.26
N LEU A 65 18.65 -34.06 -51.20
CA LEU A 65 18.45 -33.89 -52.65
C LEU A 65 18.07 -35.23 -53.30
N ASP A 66 16.99 -35.24 -54.08
CA ASP A 66 16.49 -36.42 -54.79
C ASP A 66 16.62 -36.24 -56.31
N GLN A 67 17.26 -37.21 -56.97
CA GLN A 67 17.51 -37.22 -58.41
C GLN A 67 16.46 -38.00 -59.22
N VAL A 68 15.51 -38.65 -58.54
CA VAL A 68 14.47 -39.48 -59.14
C VAL A 68 13.14 -38.74 -59.19
N ASN A 69 12.74 -38.12 -58.07
CA ASN A 69 11.49 -37.39 -57.96
C ASN A 69 11.69 -35.91 -58.24
N THR A 70 11.83 -35.53 -59.51
CA THR A 70 11.96 -34.12 -59.94
C THR A 70 10.71 -33.62 -60.66
N TYR A 71 10.44 -32.31 -60.61
CA TYR A 71 9.44 -31.68 -61.47
C TYR A 71 10.08 -31.31 -62.81
N THR A 72 11.20 -30.60 -62.76
CA THR A 72 12.00 -30.22 -63.93
C THR A 72 13.49 -30.34 -63.58
N GLY A 73 14.33 -30.68 -64.55
CA GLY A 73 15.77 -30.81 -64.30
C GLY A 73 16.16 -32.15 -63.68
N SER A 74 17.24 -32.11 -62.91
CA SER A 74 18.05 -33.22 -62.42
C SER A 74 17.97 -33.45 -60.92
N GLN A 75 17.52 -32.47 -60.12
CA GLN A 75 17.37 -32.62 -58.66
C GLN A 75 16.13 -31.90 -58.15
N ALA A 76 15.53 -32.43 -57.09
CA ALA A 76 14.51 -31.77 -56.28
C ALA A 76 14.91 -31.81 -54.80
N LEU A 77 14.38 -30.88 -54.02
CA LEU A 77 14.58 -30.82 -52.58
C LEU A 77 13.64 -31.81 -51.91
N GLN A 78 14.17 -32.87 -51.33
CA GLN A 78 13.41 -33.84 -50.57
C GLN A 78 13.40 -33.47 -49.09
N VAL A 79 12.23 -33.57 -48.46
CA VAL A 79 12.02 -33.37 -47.04
C VAL A 79 11.44 -34.64 -46.44
N THR A 80 12.08 -35.13 -45.37
CA THR A 80 11.64 -36.28 -44.58
C THR A 80 10.89 -35.78 -43.35
N VAL A 81 9.56 -35.89 -43.37
CA VAL A 81 8.70 -35.55 -42.23
C VAL A 81 8.75 -36.72 -41.24
N PRO A 82 9.16 -36.50 -39.97
CA PRO A 82 9.28 -37.57 -38.98
C PRO A 82 7.92 -38.10 -38.51
N ASN A 83 7.89 -39.31 -37.95
CA ASN A 83 6.71 -39.82 -37.24
C ASN A 83 6.55 -39.10 -35.88
N VAL A 84 5.36 -39.18 -35.29
CA VAL A 84 5.19 -38.77 -33.88
C VAL A 84 6.12 -39.59 -32.99
N GLY A 85 6.86 -38.90 -32.12
CA GLY A 85 7.80 -39.51 -31.18
C GLY A 85 9.16 -39.87 -31.76
N ASP A 86 9.49 -39.43 -32.98
CA ASP A 86 10.84 -39.58 -33.52
C ASP A 86 11.87 -38.82 -32.66
N PRO A 87 12.91 -39.49 -32.13
CA PRO A 87 13.89 -38.85 -31.26
C PRO A 87 14.79 -37.84 -31.99
N SER A 88 14.80 -37.83 -33.33
CA SER A 88 15.61 -36.89 -34.12
C SER A 88 14.94 -35.54 -34.35
N GLY A 89 13.64 -35.40 -34.02
CA GLY A 89 12.87 -34.15 -34.11
C GLY A 89 11.38 -34.45 -34.31
N SER A 90 10.49 -33.58 -33.81
CA SER A 90 9.04 -33.81 -33.86
C SER A 90 8.37 -33.37 -35.16
N TYR A 91 9.08 -32.61 -36.01
CA TYR A 91 8.62 -32.09 -37.29
C TYR A 91 9.83 -31.84 -38.21
N ALA A 92 9.61 -31.62 -39.51
CA ALA A 92 10.63 -31.16 -40.43
C ALA A 92 10.45 -29.65 -40.67
N GLY A 93 11.50 -28.84 -40.52
CA GLY A 93 11.37 -27.40 -40.76
C GLY A 93 12.66 -26.62 -40.64
N GLY A 94 12.71 -25.49 -41.33
CA GLY A 94 13.86 -24.60 -41.32
C GLY A 94 13.75 -23.51 -42.38
N ALA A 95 14.71 -22.60 -42.36
CA ALA A 95 14.79 -21.48 -43.28
C ALA A 95 15.96 -21.62 -44.27
N PHE A 96 15.68 -21.29 -45.54
CA PHE A 96 16.66 -21.08 -46.59
C PHE A 96 17.06 -19.61 -46.58
N THR A 97 18.30 -19.36 -46.19
CA THR A 97 18.82 -18.02 -45.93
C THR A 97 19.93 -17.66 -46.90
N ALA A 98 20.01 -16.40 -47.31
CA ALA A 98 21.10 -15.89 -48.12
C ALA A 98 22.28 -15.43 -47.25
N GLY A 99 23.49 -15.87 -47.59
CA GLY A 99 24.73 -15.40 -46.93
C GLY A 99 24.99 -13.90 -47.13
N ILE A 100 24.51 -13.34 -48.25
CA ILE A 100 24.47 -11.90 -48.54
C ILE A 100 23.01 -11.52 -48.78
N ALA A 101 22.53 -10.46 -48.14
CA ALA A 101 21.18 -9.97 -48.31
C ALA A 101 20.85 -9.67 -49.78
N ARG A 102 19.58 -9.82 -50.17
CA ARG A 102 19.10 -9.61 -51.54
C ARG A 102 18.13 -8.44 -51.62
N ASP A 103 18.16 -7.76 -52.76
CA ASP A 103 17.11 -6.82 -53.14
C ASP A 103 16.02 -7.60 -53.91
N LEU A 104 14.88 -7.81 -53.26
CA LEU A 104 13.74 -8.56 -53.79
C LEU A 104 12.59 -7.65 -54.23
N THR A 105 12.81 -6.33 -54.30
CA THR A 105 11.76 -5.33 -54.58
C THR A 105 11.05 -5.53 -55.92
N GLN A 106 11.72 -6.13 -56.90
CA GLN A 106 11.16 -6.39 -58.24
C GLN A 106 10.17 -7.56 -58.33
N TYR A 107 10.09 -8.41 -57.30
CA TYR A 107 9.23 -9.61 -57.30
C TYR A 107 7.91 -9.35 -56.55
N ASN A 108 6.85 -10.09 -56.88
CA ASN A 108 5.59 -10.03 -56.12
C ASN A 108 5.13 -11.39 -55.59
N ALA A 109 5.91 -12.44 -55.83
CA ALA A 109 5.66 -13.79 -55.34
C ALA A 109 6.97 -14.55 -55.10
N LEU A 110 6.94 -15.47 -54.14
CA LEU A 110 7.75 -16.68 -54.21
C LEU A 110 6.87 -17.80 -54.78
N THR A 111 7.37 -18.55 -55.75
CA THR A 111 6.70 -19.74 -56.27
C THR A 111 7.55 -20.98 -56.09
N PHE A 112 6.89 -22.12 -56.04
CA PHE A 112 7.54 -23.42 -56.00
C PHE A 112 6.58 -24.49 -56.52
N TYR A 113 7.13 -25.60 -56.99
CA TYR A 113 6.38 -26.83 -57.20
C TYR A 113 6.53 -27.71 -55.96
N ALA A 114 5.46 -28.34 -55.51
CA ALA A 114 5.53 -29.35 -54.45
C ALA A 114 4.63 -30.55 -54.71
N LYS A 115 5.04 -31.71 -54.19
CA LYS A 115 4.24 -32.94 -54.06
C LYS A 115 4.63 -33.70 -52.80
N ALA A 116 3.78 -34.59 -52.33
CA ALA A 116 4.08 -35.50 -51.21
C ALA A 116 3.90 -36.97 -51.59
N SER A 117 4.42 -37.89 -50.76
CA SER A 117 4.26 -39.34 -50.98
C SER A 117 2.84 -39.84 -50.70
N MET A 118 2.01 -38.99 -50.11
CA MET A 118 0.59 -39.17 -49.85
C MET A 118 -0.11 -37.80 -49.92
N ASN A 119 -1.44 -37.79 -49.94
CA ASN A 119 -2.17 -36.54 -49.71
C ASN A 119 -1.91 -36.09 -48.27
N ALA A 120 -1.50 -34.85 -48.10
CA ALA A 120 -1.08 -34.25 -46.83
C ALA A 120 -1.35 -32.75 -46.85
N THR A 121 -1.06 -32.05 -45.77
CA THR A 121 -1.23 -30.60 -45.65
C THR A 121 0.05 -29.98 -45.15
N LEU A 122 0.76 -29.23 -46.01
CA LEU A 122 1.92 -28.46 -45.60
C LEU A 122 1.50 -27.37 -44.60
N ASN A 123 1.87 -27.52 -43.34
CA ASN A 123 1.39 -26.71 -42.23
C ASN A 123 1.79 -25.26 -42.42
N VAL A 124 3.07 -24.99 -42.75
CA VAL A 124 3.59 -23.64 -42.96
C VAL A 124 4.54 -23.60 -44.15
N ALA A 125 4.38 -22.59 -45.01
CA ALA A 125 5.38 -22.19 -46.01
C ALA A 125 5.41 -20.67 -46.11
N GLY A 126 6.61 -20.07 -46.20
CA GLY A 126 6.72 -18.61 -46.20
C GLY A 126 8.05 -18.06 -46.69
N ILE A 127 8.17 -16.74 -46.62
CA ILE A 127 9.35 -15.93 -46.95
C ILE A 127 9.75 -15.06 -45.77
N GLY A 128 10.95 -14.48 -45.79
CA GLY A 128 11.37 -13.43 -44.85
C GLY A 128 11.85 -13.90 -43.48
N ASN A 129 11.80 -15.20 -43.19
CA ASN A 129 12.40 -15.77 -41.98
C ASN A 129 13.89 -16.07 -42.21
N ASP A 130 14.77 -15.34 -41.52
CA ASP A 130 16.22 -15.47 -41.62
C ASP A 130 16.85 -16.29 -40.48
N ASN A 131 16.01 -16.92 -39.64
CA ASN A 131 16.38 -17.76 -38.51
C ASN A 131 17.26 -17.06 -37.45
N THR A 132 17.17 -15.74 -37.35
CA THR A 132 17.90 -14.95 -36.33
C THR A 132 17.06 -14.62 -35.09
N GLY A 133 15.74 -14.83 -35.16
CA GLY A 133 14.78 -14.30 -34.18
C GLY A 133 14.50 -12.80 -34.33
N THR A 134 15.11 -12.13 -35.32
CA THR A 134 14.97 -10.67 -35.55
C THR A 134 14.43 -10.33 -36.94
N SER A 135 13.84 -11.31 -37.63
CA SER A 135 13.22 -11.14 -38.96
C SER A 135 12.14 -10.04 -38.93
N LYS A 136 12.07 -9.23 -39.98
CA LYS A 136 11.15 -8.06 -40.05
C LYS A 136 9.98 -8.24 -41.01
N PHE A 137 10.14 -9.10 -42.02
CA PHE A 137 9.26 -9.18 -43.18
C PHE A 137 8.81 -10.61 -43.47
N THR A 138 8.52 -11.38 -42.42
CA THR A 138 7.96 -12.72 -42.60
C THR A 138 6.57 -12.63 -43.21
N ALA A 139 6.32 -13.43 -44.26
CA ALA A 139 4.99 -13.63 -44.83
C ALA A 139 4.78 -15.11 -45.14
N GLU A 140 3.63 -15.66 -44.74
CA GLU A 140 3.38 -17.10 -44.81
C GLU A 140 1.95 -17.48 -45.15
N VAL A 141 1.83 -18.68 -45.70
CA VAL A 141 0.59 -19.38 -45.92
C VAL A 141 0.56 -20.60 -45.02
N ASN A 142 -0.63 -20.89 -44.50
CA ASN A 142 -0.86 -22.01 -43.61
C ASN A 142 -1.73 -23.05 -44.31
N ASN A 143 -1.53 -24.32 -43.96
CA ASN A 143 -2.35 -25.45 -44.38
C ASN A 143 -2.48 -25.60 -45.90
N LEU A 144 -1.36 -25.57 -46.63
CA LEU A 144 -1.36 -25.79 -48.07
C LEU A 144 -1.65 -27.27 -48.39
N PRO A 145 -2.74 -27.59 -49.11
CA PRO A 145 -3.04 -28.97 -49.44
C PRO A 145 -2.02 -29.51 -50.44
N LEU A 146 -1.39 -30.63 -50.11
CA LEU A 146 -0.45 -31.34 -50.96
C LEU A 146 -1.11 -32.59 -51.56
N THR A 147 -0.73 -32.91 -52.79
CA THR A 147 -1.14 -34.15 -53.48
C THR A 147 0.08 -34.99 -53.85
N THR A 148 -0.17 -36.19 -54.37
CA THR A 148 0.89 -37.04 -54.92
C THR A 148 1.43 -36.57 -56.27
N GLU A 149 0.78 -35.58 -56.89
CA GLU A 149 1.19 -34.97 -58.15
C GLU A 149 1.84 -33.60 -57.92
N TRP A 150 2.77 -33.22 -58.78
CA TRP A 150 3.39 -31.90 -58.73
C TRP A 150 2.36 -30.79 -59.00
N GLN A 151 2.31 -29.83 -58.09
CA GLN A 151 1.47 -28.63 -58.22
C GLN A 151 2.30 -27.38 -57.97
N LYS A 152 2.00 -26.31 -58.70
CA LYS A 152 2.62 -25.00 -58.47
C LYS A 152 1.88 -24.29 -57.33
N TYR A 153 2.63 -23.84 -56.34
CA TYR A 153 2.18 -22.97 -55.27
C TYR A 153 2.78 -21.58 -55.43
N ILE A 154 2.04 -20.59 -54.97
CA ILE A 154 2.39 -19.18 -55.06
C ILE A 154 2.24 -18.64 -53.64
N ILE A 155 3.25 -17.95 -53.12
CA ILE A 155 3.17 -17.15 -51.89
C ILE A 155 3.28 -15.69 -52.32
N PRO A 156 2.16 -14.94 -52.36
CA PRO A 156 2.20 -13.50 -52.62
C PRO A 156 3.06 -12.77 -51.60
N ILE A 157 3.85 -11.81 -52.07
CA ILE A 157 4.62 -10.90 -51.21
C ILE A 157 3.70 -9.73 -50.83
N PRO A 158 3.44 -9.47 -49.53
CA PRO A 158 2.56 -8.38 -49.09
C PRO A 158 2.90 -7.03 -49.73
N LEU A 159 4.15 -6.60 -49.60
CA LEU A 159 4.66 -5.36 -50.20
C LEU A 159 6.17 -5.50 -50.47
N SER A 160 6.53 -5.80 -51.72
CA SER A 160 7.92 -6.09 -52.10
C SER A 160 8.87 -4.90 -51.96
N ASP A 161 8.37 -3.66 -52.06
CA ASP A 161 9.15 -2.43 -51.85
C ASP A 161 9.88 -2.38 -50.50
N LYS A 162 9.45 -3.18 -49.52
CA LYS A 162 10.10 -3.30 -48.21
C LYS A 162 11.32 -4.24 -48.20
N LEU A 163 11.45 -5.12 -49.19
CA LEU A 163 12.45 -6.19 -49.24
C LEU A 163 13.76 -5.77 -49.94
N THR A 164 14.35 -4.64 -49.52
CA THR A 164 15.58 -4.11 -50.15
C THR A 164 16.86 -4.84 -49.72
N THR A 165 16.83 -5.51 -48.57
CA THR A 165 18.00 -6.18 -47.96
C THR A 165 17.60 -7.48 -47.26
N GLU A 166 16.80 -8.31 -47.91
CA GLU A 166 16.21 -9.51 -47.30
C GLU A 166 17.18 -10.71 -47.28
N LYS A 167 17.22 -11.45 -46.17
CA LYS A 167 18.04 -12.67 -46.03
C LYS A 167 17.21 -13.94 -45.92
N GLY A 168 16.01 -13.86 -45.37
CA GLY A 168 15.09 -15.00 -45.29
C GLY A 168 14.39 -15.20 -46.62
N LEU A 169 14.74 -16.26 -47.35
CA LEU A 169 14.24 -16.45 -48.71
C LEU A 169 13.00 -17.34 -48.75
N PHE A 170 13.10 -18.56 -48.23
CA PHE A 170 12.00 -19.52 -48.13
C PHE A 170 12.10 -20.23 -46.80
N TYR A 171 10.99 -20.60 -46.19
CA TYR A 171 10.99 -21.52 -45.06
C TYR A 171 9.74 -22.37 -45.07
N PHE A 172 9.81 -23.48 -44.36
CA PHE A 172 8.67 -24.35 -44.12
C PHE A 172 8.75 -24.97 -42.73
N ALA A 173 7.61 -25.43 -42.24
CA ALA A 173 7.51 -26.29 -41.07
C ALA A 173 6.37 -27.29 -41.29
N GLU A 174 6.66 -28.57 -41.11
CA GLU A 174 5.74 -29.66 -41.41
C GLU A 174 5.82 -30.81 -40.41
N GLY A 175 4.67 -31.13 -39.80
CA GLY A 175 4.51 -32.25 -38.88
C GLY A 175 3.90 -33.51 -39.54
N PRO A 176 3.89 -34.65 -38.82
CA PRO A 176 3.29 -35.88 -39.31
C PRO A 176 1.77 -35.80 -39.49
N GLU A 177 1.26 -36.51 -40.50
CA GLU A 177 -0.16 -36.67 -40.76
C GLU A 177 -0.72 -37.89 -40.02
N ASN A 178 -1.70 -37.69 -39.13
CA ASN A 178 -2.27 -38.75 -38.28
C ASN A 178 -1.19 -39.58 -37.55
N GLY A 179 -0.12 -38.93 -37.10
CA GLY A 179 1.00 -39.56 -36.42
C GLY A 179 2.05 -40.19 -37.33
N SER A 180 1.80 -40.25 -38.64
CA SER A 180 2.70 -40.85 -39.63
C SER A 180 3.52 -39.80 -40.37
N GLY A 181 4.84 -40.00 -40.39
CA GLY A 181 5.77 -39.24 -41.22
C GLY A 181 5.66 -39.64 -42.70
N TYR A 182 6.15 -38.78 -43.58
CA TYR A 182 6.05 -38.95 -45.03
C TYR A 182 7.15 -38.16 -45.76
N GLN A 183 7.31 -38.40 -47.07
CA GLN A 183 8.24 -37.63 -47.89
C GLN A 183 7.50 -36.50 -48.63
N LEU A 184 8.08 -35.32 -48.59
CA LEU A 184 7.67 -34.12 -49.31
C LEU A 184 8.79 -33.74 -50.28
N TRP A 185 8.44 -33.24 -51.46
CA TRP A 185 9.41 -32.70 -52.40
C TRP A 185 9.03 -31.29 -52.80
N PHE A 186 10.04 -30.42 -52.91
CA PHE A 186 9.95 -29.10 -53.51
C PHE A 186 10.87 -29.01 -54.73
N ASP A 187 10.45 -28.25 -55.73
CA ASP A 187 11.27 -27.96 -56.92
C ASP A 187 10.97 -26.55 -57.43
N GLU A 188 11.91 -25.94 -58.14
CA GLU A 188 11.81 -24.58 -58.72
C GLU A 188 11.33 -23.52 -57.69
N ILE A 189 11.98 -23.43 -56.53
CA ILE A 189 11.71 -22.42 -55.49
C ILE A 189 12.35 -21.08 -55.90
N ILE A 190 11.54 -20.17 -56.42
CA ILE A 190 12.00 -18.98 -57.15
C ILE A 190 11.12 -17.77 -56.85
N PHE A 191 11.72 -16.59 -56.71
CA PHE A 191 11.00 -15.32 -56.70
C PHE A 191 10.61 -14.89 -58.11
N GLU A 192 9.33 -14.55 -58.32
CA GLU A 192 8.78 -14.19 -59.63
C GLU A 192 7.93 -12.91 -59.55
N THR A 193 7.75 -12.29 -60.72
CA THR A 193 6.75 -11.22 -60.92
C THR A 193 5.60 -11.80 -61.73
N LEU A 194 4.47 -12.04 -61.09
CA LEU A 194 3.28 -12.65 -61.69
C LEU A 194 2.22 -11.59 -61.97
N GLY A 195 1.74 -11.53 -63.23
CA GLY A 195 0.60 -10.67 -63.60
C GLY A 195 -0.76 -11.17 -63.10
N THR A 196 -0.80 -12.31 -62.41
CA THR A 196 -2.01 -12.95 -61.88
C THR A 196 -2.27 -12.60 -60.41
N ILE A 197 -1.39 -11.84 -59.75
CA ILE A 197 -1.58 -11.38 -58.37
C ILE A 197 -2.08 -9.95 -58.41
N SER A 198 -3.24 -9.69 -57.80
CA SER A 198 -3.84 -8.36 -57.78
C SER A 198 -4.73 -8.15 -56.55
N ASN A 199 -5.26 -6.92 -56.40
CA ASN A 199 -6.22 -6.55 -55.37
C ASN A 199 -5.78 -6.92 -53.93
N PRO A 200 -4.66 -6.35 -53.43
CA PRO A 200 -4.26 -6.54 -52.04
C PRO A 200 -5.33 -5.98 -51.11
N GLN A 201 -5.75 -6.79 -50.14
CA GLN A 201 -6.72 -6.46 -49.10
C GLN A 201 -6.02 -6.65 -47.74
N PRO A 202 -5.28 -5.64 -47.26
CA PRO A 202 -4.62 -5.69 -45.96
C PRO A 202 -5.62 -5.66 -44.81
N ALA A 203 -5.32 -6.37 -43.73
CA ALA A 203 -6.07 -6.36 -42.48
C ALA A 203 -5.13 -6.44 -41.26
N ILE A 204 -5.46 -5.69 -40.21
CA ILE A 204 -4.86 -5.77 -38.87
C ILE A 204 -5.94 -6.26 -37.89
N PRO A 205 -5.56 -6.87 -36.73
CA PRO A 205 -6.55 -7.31 -35.75
C PRO A 205 -7.37 -6.12 -35.21
N THR A 206 -8.58 -6.42 -34.74
CA THR A 206 -9.38 -5.46 -33.95
C THR A 206 -9.40 -5.91 -32.50
N ARG A 207 -8.59 -5.25 -31.64
CA ARG A 207 -8.41 -5.58 -30.23
C ARG A 207 -7.90 -4.39 -29.42
N THR A 208 -7.96 -4.50 -28.11
CA THR A 208 -7.28 -3.60 -27.16
C THR A 208 -5.95 -4.22 -26.72
N ILE A 209 -4.91 -3.39 -26.59
CA ILE A 209 -3.62 -3.71 -25.97
C ILE A 209 -3.44 -2.77 -24.78
N GLU A 210 -3.26 -3.33 -23.59
CA GLU A 210 -2.83 -2.59 -22.40
C GLU A 210 -1.30 -2.45 -22.43
N ALA A 211 -0.80 -1.26 -22.10
CA ALA A 211 0.62 -0.95 -22.05
C ALA A 211 0.94 0.06 -20.93
N GLU A 212 2.19 0.13 -20.51
CA GLU A 212 2.71 1.21 -19.67
C GLU A 212 3.57 2.18 -20.47
N VAL A 213 3.74 3.40 -19.95
CA VAL A 213 4.64 4.39 -20.57
C VAL A 213 6.05 3.79 -20.73
N SER A 214 6.59 3.91 -21.95
CA SER A 214 7.87 3.35 -22.44
C SER A 214 7.82 1.93 -23.01
N ASP A 215 6.68 1.24 -22.96
CA ASP A 215 6.53 -0.07 -23.59
C ASP A 215 6.70 -0.01 -25.11
N THR A 216 7.25 -1.07 -25.69
CA THR A 216 7.26 -1.30 -27.14
C THR A 216 6.07 -2.17 -27.54
N ILE A 217 5.22 -1.67 -28.41
CA ILE A 217 3.99 -2.33 -28.85
C ILE A 217 4.28 -3.12 -30.13
N THR A 218 3.92 -4.41 -30.15
CA THR A 218 4.03 -5.27 -31.33
C THR A 218 2.65 -5.69 -31.83
N ILE A 219 2.41 -5.51 -33.12
CA ILE A 219 1.16 -5.92 -33.78
C ILE A 219 1.39 -7.27 -34.46
N THR A 220 0.69 -8.29 -33.95
CA THR A 220 0.66 -9.64 -34.52
C THR A 220 -0.62 -9.86 -35.33
N GLU A 221 -0.72 -11.00 -36.02
CA GLU A 221 -1.95 -11.43 -36.73
C GLU A 221 -2.41 -10.52 -37.87
N ALA A 222 -1.52 -9.66 -38.38
CA ALA A 222 -1.80 -8.92 -39.60
C ALA A 222 -1.79 -9.87 -40.81
N THR A 223 -2.67 -9.62 -41.77
CA THR A 223 -2.83 -10.45 -42.97
C THR A 223 -2.99 -9.59 -44.21
N VAL A 224 -2.72 -10.18 -45.37
CA VAL A 224 -3.07 -9.59 -46.66
C VAL A 224 -3.73 -10.65 -47.52
N THR A 225 -4.96 -10.37 -47.98
CA THR A 225 -5.65 -11.22 -48.94
C THR A 225 -5.43 -10.69 -50.36
N PHE A 226 -5.10 -11.58 -51.28
CA PHE A 226 -4.87 -11.28 -52.69
C PHE A 226 -5.84 -12.08 -53.58
N ASP A 227 -6.15 -11.54 -54.76
CA ASP A 227 -6.63 -12.35 -55.87
C ASP A 227 -5.42 -12.93 -56.61
N VAL A 228 -5.28 -14.26 -56.58
CA VAL A 228 -4.23 -15.04 -57.25
C VAL A 228 -4.87 -15.89 -58.33
N GLY A 229 -4.87 -15.40 -59.57
CA GLY A 229 -5.38 -16.11 -60.73
C GLY A 229 -6.89 -16.39 -60.69
N GLY A 230 -7.67 -15.54 -60.00
CA GLY A 230 -9.11 -15.68 -59.80
C GLY A 230 -9.50 -16.34 -58.49
N SER A 231 -8.53 -16.74 -57.65
CA SER A 231 -8.76 -17.35 -56.34
C SER A 231 -8.28 -16.43 -55.22
N SER A 232 -9.08 -16.32 -54.16
CA SER A 232 -8.67 -15.57 -52.97
C SER A 232 -7.62 -16.34 -52.19
N GLN A 233 -6.49 -15.69 -51.88
CA GLN A 233 -5.43 -16.28 -51.08
C GLN A 233 -4.96 -15.30 -50.01
N THR A 234 -4.96 -15.72 -48.75
CA THR A 234 -4.53 -14.91 -47.61
C THR A 234 -3.13 -15.32 -47.18
N VAL A 235 -2.26 -14.34 -46.97
CA VAL A 235 -0.97 -14.51 -46.30
C VAL A 235 -1.00 -13.84 -44.93
N SER A 236 -0.45 -14.52 -43.92
CA SER A 236 -0.05 -13.85 -42.67
C SER A 236 1.17 -12.99 -42.98
N ALA A 237 1.24 -11.80 -42.40
CA ALA A 237 2.27 -10.81 -42.69
C ALA A 237 2.75 -10.13 -41.40
N MET A 238 4.06 -10.05 -41.20
CA MET A 238 4.63 -9.26 -40.11
C MET A 238 4.35 -7.77 -40.25
N GLN A 239 4.32 -7.08 -39.11
CA GLN A 239 4.06 -5.65 -39.02
C GLN A 239 4.97 -4.78 -39.90
N GLY A 240 6.18 -5.23 -40.22
CA GLY A 240 7.13 -4.49 -41.06
C GLY A 240 6.62 -4.17 -42.46
N TYR A 241 5.66 -4.94 -42.99
CA TYR A 241 5.02 -4.64 -44.27
C TYR A 241 4.08 -3.43 -44.22
N PHE A 242 3.59 -3.08 -43.04
CA PHE A 242 2.58 -2.06 -42.82
C PHE A 242 3.20 -0.73 -42.38
N THR A 243 2.50 0.37 -42.64
CA THR A 243 2.80 1.68 -42.05
C THR A 243 1.69 2.00 -41.07
N PHE A 244 2.01 2.09 -39.79
CA PHE A 244 1.05 2.39 -38.74
C PHE A 244 0.92 3.90 -38.52
N VAL A 245 -0.28 4.33 -38.17
CA VAL A 245 -0.59 5.72 -37.80
C VAL A 245 -1.36 5.69 -36.50
N SER A 246 -0.87 6.46 -35.54
CA SER A 246 -1.52 6.67 -34.24
C SER A 246 -2.50 7.82 -34.32
N SER A 247 -3.68 7.64 -33.73
CA SER A 247 -4.67 8.72 -33.56
C SER A 247 -4.18 9.82 -32.59
N ASN A 248 -3.24 9.48 -31.71
CA ASN A 248 -2.66 10.38 -30.71
C ASN A 248 -1.18 10.05 -30.45
N GLU A 249 -0.28 10.80 -31.10
CA GLU A 249 1.17 10.60 -31.01
C GLU A 249 1.78 10.93 -29.64
N THR A 250 1.06 11.63 -28.75
CA THR A 250 1.51 11.86 -27.38
C THR A 250 1.23 10.67 -26.46
N VAL A 251 0.37 9.74 -26.88
CA VAL A 251 0.02 8.52 -26.13
C VAL A 251 0.74 7.31 -26.74
N VAL A 252 0.67 7.15 -28.06
CA VAL A 252 1.41 6.11 -28.79
C VAL A 252 2.18 6.76 -29.92
N ASN A 253 3.50 6.66 -29.89
CA ASN A 253 4.37 7.16 -30.94
C ASN A 253 4.71 6.04 -31.94
N VAL A 254 4.69 6.35 -33.23
CA VAL A 254 5.18 5.45 -34.29
C VAL A 254 6.40 6.09 -34.93
N ALA A 255 7.57 5.50 -34.71
CA ALA A 255 8.82 6.01 -35.25
C ALA A 255 8.97 5.67 -36.75
N ASP A 256 9.84 6.40 -37.46
CA ASP A 256 10.10 6.22 -38.90
C ASP A 256 10.57 4.80 -39.27
N ASN A 257 11.18 4.08 -38.33
CA ASN A 257 11.63 2.70 -38.50
C ASN A 257 10.50 1.66 -38.28
N GLY A 258 9.27 2.10 -38.00
CA GLY A 258 8.11 1.26 -37.72
C GLY A 258 8.00 0.77 -36.28
N THR A 259 8.89 1.19 -35.37
CA THR A 259 8.76 0.90 -33.93
C THR A 259 7.60 1.70 -33.35
N ILE A 260 6.72 1.02 -32.61
CA ILE A 260 5.57 1.61 -31.93
C ILE A 260 5.87 1.63 -30.43
N THR A 261 5.79 2.78 -29.79
CA THR A 261 6.04 2.93 -28.35
C THR A 261 4.89 3.62 -27.64
N ALA A 262 4.59 3.19 -26.41
CA ALA A 262 3.72 3.90 -25.49
C ALA A 262 4.47 5.14 -24.96
N ALA A 263 4.04 6.33 -25.35
CA ALA A 263 4.73 7.59 -25.09
C ALA A 263 4.15 8.39 -23.91
N GLY A 264 2.88 8.16 -23.56
CA GLY A 264 2.21 8.91 -22.49
C GLY A 264 0.86 8.28 -22.13
N VAL A 265 0.37 8.61 -20.93
CA VAL A 265 -0.88 8.06 -20.39
C VAL A 265 -2.09 8.46 -21.25
N GLY A 266 -2.97 7.51 -21.54
CA GLY A 266 -4.21 7.73 -22.27
C GLY A 266 -4.53 6.61 -23.25
N THR A 267 -5.42 6.88 -24.20
CA THR A 267 -5.83 5.90 -25.22
C THR A 267 -5.47 6.41 -26.61
N SER A 268 -4.98 5.53 -27.49
CA SER A 268 -4.80 5.82 -28.92
C SER A 268 -5.22 4.63 -29.79
N GLU A 269 -5.89 4.91 -30.89
CA GLU A 269 -6.15 3.95 -31.95
C GLU A 269 -4.98 3.91 -32.96
N LEU A 270 -4.51 2.71 -33.28
CA LEU A 270 -3.57 2.42 -34.35
C LEU A 270 -4.32 1.90 -35.57
N THR A 271 -4.17 2.61 -36.68
CA THR A 271 -4.58 2.16 -38.02
C THR A 271 -3.36 1.90 -38.88
N ALA A 272 -3.51 1.17 -39.99
CA ALA A 272 -2.38 0.82 -40.84
C ALA A 272 -2.68 0.93 -42.33
N THR A 273 -1.63 1.13 -43.14
CA THR A 273 -1.68 0.97 -44.60
C THR A 273 -0.65 -0.05 -45.08
N LEU A 274 -0.97 -0.76 -46.16
CA LEU A 274 -0.02 -1.54 -46.95
C LEU A 274 0.31 -0.72 -48.20
N GLY A 275 1.44 -0.01 -48.18
CA GLY A 275 1.74 1.00 -49.19
C GLY A 275 0.67 2.09 -49.20
N THR A 276 -0.13 2.14 -50.26
CA THR A 276 -1.23 3.12 -50.42
C THR A 276 -2.62 2.56 -50.06
N VAL A 277 -2.73 1.28 -49.72
CA VAL A 277 -4.01 0.61 -49.44
C VAL A 277 -4.25 0.60 -47.94
N GLN A 278 -5.41 1.12 -47.50
CA GLN A 278 -5.81 1.10 -46.10
C GLN A 278 -6.10 -0.33 -45.64
N ALA A 279 -5.53 -0.72 -44.49
CA ALA A 279 -5.87 -1.97 -43.82
C ALA A 279 -7.22 -1.87 -43.13
N SER A 280 -8.02 -2.93 -43.18
CA SER A 280 -9.20 -3.06 -42.32
C SER A 280 -8.80 -3.41 -40.88
N GLY A 281 -9.60 -2.98 -39.91
CA GLY A 281 -9.35 -3.20 -38.47
C GLY A 281 -8.65 -2.02 -37.80
N THR A 282 -8.69 -2.01 -36.47
CA THR A 282 -8.12 -0.97 -35.62
C THR A 282 -7.62 -1.60 -34.33
N VAL A 283 -6.40 -1.29 -33.91
CA VAL A 283 -5.88 -1.70 -32.59
C VAL A 283 -6.00 -0.52 -31.64
N THR A 284 -6.76 -0.69 -30.57
CA THR A 284 -6.82 0.30 -29.48
C THR A 284 -5.68 0.02 -28.52
N VAL A 285 -4.94 1.04 -28.11
CA VAL A 285 -3.90 0.95 -27.10
C VAL A 285 -4.28 1.82 -25.92
N GLU A 286 -4.35 1.23 -24.74
CA GLU A 286 -4.59 1.89 -23.47
C GLU A 286 -3.26 1.93 -22.70
N VAL A 287 -2.74 3.14 -22.45
CA VAL A 287 -1.44 3.37 -21.82
C VAL A 287 -1.66 3.89 -20.41
N ALA A 288 -1.23 3.10 -19.42
CA ALA A 288 -1.17 3.50 -18.01
C ALA A 288 0.17 4.20 -17.68
N GLY A 289 0.20 4.95 -16.58
CA GLY A 289 1.44 5.51 -16.06
C GLY A 289 2.35 4.40 -15.55
N GLN A 290 3.67 4.53 -15.71
CA GLN A 290 4.61 3.59 -15.13
C GLN A 290 4.45 3.59 -13.59
N ALA A 291 4.34 2.40 -12.99
CA ALA A 291 4.36 2.29 -11.55
C ALA A 291 5.65 2.91 -11.01
N ALA A 292 5.54 3.77 -10.00
CA ALA A 292 6.73 4.34 -9.38
C ALA A 292 7.61 3.20 -8.82
N THR A 293 8.92 3.42 -8.75
CA THR A 293 9.86 2.50 -8.11
C THR A 293 10.69 3.27 -7.07
N PRO A 294 11.20 2.60 -6.02
CA PRO A 294 12.06 3.26 -5.05
C PRO A 294 13.35 3.72 -5.73
N THR A 295 13.72 4.99 -5.55
CA THR A 295 14.95 5.55 -6.13
C THR A 295 16.14 5.57 -5.17
N THR A 296 15.89 5.28 -3.90
CA THR A 296 16.90 5.19 -2.84
C THR A 296 16.75 3.87 -2.10
N PRO A 297 17.86 3.29 -1.60
CA PRO A 297 17.82 2.12 -0.71
C PRO A 297 16.91 2.32 0.51
N ALA A 298 16.52 1.21 1.15
CA ALA A 298 15.90 1.25 2.46
C ALA A 298 16.89 1.81 3.51
N PRO A 299 16.42 2.31 4.67
CA PRO A 299 17.30 2.71 5.76
C PRO A 299 18.21 1.57 6.22
N THR A 300 19.53 1.79 6.27
CA THR A 300 20.46 0.75 6.75
C THR A 300 20.23 0.45 8.23
N PRO A 301 20.04 -0.83 8.63
CA PRO A 301 19.87 -1.19 10.02
C PRO A 301 21.04 -0.75 10.92
N THR A 302 20.74 -0.32 12.14
CA THR A 302 21.72 0.18 13.12
C THR A 302 21.88 -0.71 14.35
N VAL A 303 21.09 -1.77 14.47
CA VAL A 303 21.18 -2.72 15.58
C VAL A 303 22.49 -3.50 15.48
N PRO A 304 23.23 -3.73 16.58
CA PRO A 304 24.42 -4.58 16.53
C PRO A 304 24.06 -6.00 16.03
N GLU A 305 24.85 -6.55 15.10
CA GLU A 305 24.61 -7.89 14.53
C GLU A 305 24.48 -8.99 15.59
N ALA A 306 25.13 -8.84 16.75
CA ALA A 306 25.04 -9.79 17.86
C ALA A 306 23.65 -9.84 18.54
N ASP A 307 22.85 -8.78 18.38
CA ASP A 307 21.54 -8.62 18.99
C ASP A 307 20.40 -8.86 17.97
N ALA A 308 20.72 -9.27 16.74
CA ALA A 308 19.77 -9.44 15.64
C ALA A 308 19.77 -10.86 15.05
N ILE A 309 18.60 -11.33 14.63
CA ILE A 309 18.39 -12.50 13.78
C ILE A 309 17.75 -12.00 12.47
N SER A 310 18.52 -11.99 11.39
CA SER A 310 18.09 -11.47 10.09
C SER A 310 17.54 -12.56 9.17
N LEU A 311 16.38 -12.32 8.56
CA LEU A 311 15.85 -13.12 7.46
C LEU A 311 16.32 -12.58 6.10
N PHE A 312 16.45 -11.25 5.97
CA PHE A 312 16.89 -10.58 4.75
C PHE A 312 17.41 -9.18 5.06
N SER A 313 18.71 -8.94 4.87
CA SER A 313 19.31 -7.61 4.92
C SER A 313 20.75 -7.66 4.40
N ASN A 314 21.13 -6.69 3.58
CA ASN A 314 22.53 -6.50 3.18
C ASN A 314 23.45 -6.11 4.36
N ALA A 315 22.90 -5.70 5.51
CA ALA A 315 23.66 -5.28 6.69
C ALA A 315 24.03 -6.43 7.65
N TYR A 316 23.38 -7.58 7.55
CA TYR A 316 23.54 -8.70 8.48
C TYR A 316 23.86 -10.02 7.79
N THR A 317 24.31 -11.00 8.57
CA THR A 317 24.34 -12.39 8.13
C THR A 317 22.93 -12.99 8.24
N ASP A 318 22.28 -13.25 7.11
CA ASP A 318 20.94 -13.83 7.07
C ASP A 318 20.91 -15.31 7.45
N VAL A 319 19.85 -15.71 8.17
CA VAL A 319 19.49 -17.12 8.38
C VAL A 319 18.90 -17.72 7.11
N THR A 320 18.80 -19.04 7.06
CA THR A 320 18.19 -19.72 5.92
C THR A 320 16.69 -19.43 5.84
N VAL A 321 16.25 -18.94 4.69
CA VAL A 321 14.84 -18.89 4.28
C VAL A 321 14.61 -19.95 3.21
N ASP A 322 13.64 -20.84 3.42
CA ASP A 322 13.33 -21.96 2.53
C ASP A 322 12.71 -21.46 1.22
N THR A 323 11.77 -20.51 1.33
CA THR A 323 11.17 -19.83 0.18
C THR A 323 10.67 -18.43 0.53
N TRP A 324 10.76 -17.52 -0.44
CA TRP A 324 10.20 -16.17 -0.40
C TRP A 324 8.79 -16.09 -1.01
N SER A 325 8.33 -17.19 -1.61
CA SER A 325 7.02 -17.35 -2.21
C SER A 325 6.61 -18.81 -2.09
N ALA A 326 5.70 -19.10 -1.16
CA ALA A 326 5.23 -20.45 -0.87
C ALA A 326 4.22 -20.93 -1.92
N ASP A 327 4.15 -22.23 -2.19
CA ASP A 327 3.25 -22.81 -3.23
C ASP A 327 1.76 -22.46 -3.08
N TRP A 328 1.34 -21.99 -1.90
CA TRP A 328 -0.03 -21.61 -1.57
C TRP A 328 -0.30 -20.11 -1.71
N ASP A 329 0.72 -19.31 -2.01
CA ASP A 329 0.63 -17.85 -2.10
C ASP A 329 -0.10 -17.33 -3.35
N MET A 330 -0.35 -16.02 -3.37
CA MET A 330 -0.88 -15.29 -4.53
C MET A 330 -0.10 -13.99 -4.67
N ALA A 331 1.15 -14.10 -5.11
CA ALA A 331 2.02 -12.98 -5.44
C ALA A 331 3.14 -13.45 -6.39
N ASP A 332 3.65 -12.55 -7.23
CA ASP A 332 4.86 -12.77 -8.02
C ASP A 332 6.04 -12.10 -7.28
N VAL A 333 7.04 -12.88 -6.86
CA VAL A 333 8.25 -12.34 -6.20
C VAL A 333 9.43 -12.27 -7.17
N SER A 334 10.15 -11.15 -7.15
CA SER A 334 11.42 -10.98 -7.85
C SER A 334 12.44 -10.25 -7.00
N ASP A 335 13.72 -10.42 -7.34
CA ASP A 335 14.82 -9.67 -6.73
C ASP A 335 15.12 -8.42 -7.56
N GLU A 336 15.24 -7.29 -6.89
CA GLU A 336 15.65 -6.02 -7.47
C GLU A 336 16.87 -5.47 -6.73
N THR A 337 17.64 -4.60 -7.38
CA THR A 337 18.73 -3.88 -6.70
C THR A 337 18.48 -2.39 -6.79
N ILE A 338 18.32 -1.73 -5.63
CA ILE A 338 18.12 -0.29 -5.53
C ILE A 338 19.41 0.33 -5.03
N GLY A 339 20.17 0.97 -5.92
CA GLY A 339 21.51 1.45 -5.59
C GLY A 339 22.48 0.27 -5.39
N SER A 340 22.81 -0.02 -4.13
CA SER A 340 23.66 -1.16 -3.74
C SER A 340 22.95 -2.16 -2.82
N ASP A 341 21.66 -1.95 -2.58
CA ASP A 341 20.83 -2.77 -1.68
C ASP A 341 20.01 -3.75 -2.51
N ASP A 342 19.95 -4.99 -2.04
CA ASP A 342 19.10 -6.02 -2.64
C ASP A 342 17.72 -5.95 -1.99
N VAL A 343 16.66 -5.99 -2.79
CA VAL A 343 15.28 -5.75 -2.34
C VAL A 343 14.38 -6.84 -2.92
N LYS A 344 13.44 -7.35 -2.11
CA LYS A 344 12.37 -8.23 -2.60
C LYS A 344 11.24 -7.38 -3.17
N LYS A 345 10.83 -7.62 -4.41
CA LYS A 345 9.66 -7.00 -5.03
C LYS A 345 8.56 -8.04 -5.15
N TYR A 346 7.40 -7.76 -4.57
CA TYR A 346 6.17 -8.50 -4.77
C TYR A 346 5.25 -7.74 -5.71
N GLU A 347 4.71 -8.42 -6.72
CA GLU A 347 3.70 -7.93 -7.67
C GLU A 347 2.48 -8.84 -7.66
N ASN A 348 1.35 -8.33 -8.15
CA ASN A 348 0.06 -9.04 -8.13
C ASN A 348 -0.30 -9.61 -6.74
N MET A 349 0.19 -8.96 -5.68
CA MET A 349 0.14 -9.48 -4.31
C MET A 349 -1.28 -9.40 -3.75
N GLN A 350 -1.80 -10.55 -3.31
CA GLN A 350 -2.94 -10.64 -2.38
C GLN A 350 -2.44 -11.09 -1.01
N TYR A 351 -1.61 -12.13 -1.01
CA TYR A 351 -0.83 -12.57 0.15
C TYR A 351 0.40 -13.35 -0.32
N ALA A 352 1.50 -13.23 0.41
CA ALA A 352 2.76 -13.91 0.15
C ALA A 352 3.23 -14.67 1.38
N GLY A 353 3.63 -15.93 1.20
CA GLY A 353 4.17 -16.79 2.25
C GLY A 353 5.68 -16.85 2.20
N ILE A 354 6.35 -16.44 3.28
CA ILE A 354 7.78 -16.57 3.48
C ILE A 354 8.01 -17.67 4.51
N GLU A 355 8.62 -18.78 4.11
CA GLU A 355 8.82 -19.95 4.96
C GLU A 355 10.30 -20.13 5.30
N PHE A 356 10.58 -20.34 6.59
CA PHE A 356 11.90 -20.62 7.16
C PHE A 356 11.71 -21.73 8.20
N ALA A 357 11.17 -22.86 7.75
CA ALA A 357 10.79 -23.99 8.59
C ALA A 357 11.94 -24.99 8.79
N ASN A 358 12.98 -24.96 7.95
CA ASN A 358 14.04 -25.97 7.92
C ASN A 358 15.46 -25.36 8.00
N PRO A 359 15.89 -24.91 9.19
CA PRO A 359 15.19 -24.98 10.48
C PRO A 359 14.37 -23.72 10.80
N THR A 360 13.37 -23.86 11.66
CA THR A 360 12.73 -22.74 12.37
C THR A 360 13.76 -21.93 13.16
N ILE A 361 13.42 -20.67 13.47
CA ILE A 361 14.26 -19.80 14.30
C ILE A 361 13.71 -19.66 15.72
N ASP A 362 14.62 -19.54 16.68
CA ASP A 362 14.28 -19.20 18.08
C ASP A 362 14.46 -17.70 18.29
N VAL A 363 13.35 -16.98 18.43
CA VAL A 363 13.31 -15.54 18.72
C VAL A 363 12.82 -15.26 20.14
N SER A 364 12.87 -16.25 21.04
CA SER A 364 12.43 -16.10 22.44
C SER A 364 13.23 -15.06 23.23
N GLY A 365 14.48 -14.82 22.83
CA GLY A 365 15.33 -13.77 23.39
C GLY A 365 15.13 -12.38 22.78
N MET A 366 14.35 -12.26 21.70
CA MET A 366 14.15 -10.99 21.00
C MET A 366 12.93 -10.25 21.55
N THR A 367 12.96 -8.92 21.41
CA THR A 367 11.88 -8.05 21.90
C THR A 367 11.16 -7.33 20.76
N ARG A 368 11.76 -7.23 19.56
CA ARG A 368 11.21 -6.48 18.42
C ARG A 368 11.33 -7.23 17.10
N PHE A 369 10.43 -6.92 16.17
CA PHE A 369 10.44 -7.33 14.77
C PHE A 369 10.54 -6.07 13.90
N HIS A 370 11.34 -6.12 12.84
CA HIS A 370 11.57 -5.02 11.92
C HIS A 370 11.40 -5.47 10.46
N MET A 371 10.83 -4.60 9.65
CA MET A 371 10.73 -4.72 8.19
C MET A 371 10.65 -3.33 7.57
N ASP A 372 11.43 -3.08 6.52
CA ASP A 372 11.25 -1.90 5.67
C ASP A 372 10.35 -2.24 4.49
N ILE A 373 9.35 -1.40 4.22
CA ILE A 373 8.48 -1.53 3.05
C ILE A 373 8.43 -0.25 2.22
N TRP A 374 8.27 -0.39 0.91
CA TRP A 374 7.99 0.71 0.00
C TRP A 374 6.93 0.26 -1.01
N THR A 375 5.95 1.11 -1.33
CA THR A 375 4.91 0.78 -2.30
C THR A 375 4.60 1.95 -3.22
N PRO A 376 4.39 1.72 -4.53
CA PRO A 376 3.86 2.75 -5.42
C PRO A 376 2.33 2.84 -5.32
N ASN A 377 1.67 1.87 -4.68
CA ASN A 377 0.22 1.87 -4.53
C ASN A 377 -0.23 2.96 -3.56
N SER A 378 -1.47 3.41 -3.73
CA SER A 378 -2.09 4.31 -2.76
C SER A 378 -2.26 3.58 -1.42
N THR A 379 -1.80 4.23 -0.35
CA THR A 379 -1.89 3.75 1.04
C THR A 379 -3.04 4.40 1.80
N ALA A 380 -3.77 5.31 1.14
CA ALA A 380 -4.95 5.95 1.71
C ALA A 380 -6.09 4.96 1.92
N SER A 381 -6.97 5.24 2.89
CA SER A 381 -8.13 4.42 3.20
C SER A 381 -8.95 4.11 1.93
N PRO A 382 -9.33 2.83 1.70
CA PRO A 382 -9.36 1.72 2.66
C PRO A 382 -8.12 0.83 2.70
N ALA A 383 -7.03 1.16 1.98
CA ALA A 383 -5.90 0.25 1.78
C ALA A 383 -5.25 -0.24 3.08
N LYS A 384 -5.02 -1.55 3.18
CA LYS A 384 -4.34 -2.21 4.30
C LYS A 384 -3.09 -2.96 3.85
N PHE A 385 -2.11 -3.02 4.72
CA PHE A 385 -1.01 -3.99 4.67
C PHE A 385 -1.02 -4.81 5.96
N LYS A 386 -0.67 -6.09 5.90
CA LYS A 386 -0.75 -6.97 7.05
C LYS A 386 0.48 -7.82 7.19
N ILE A 387 0.86 -8.06 8.44
CA ILE A 387 2.01 -8.89 8.82
C ILE A 387 1.52 -9.93 9.80
N LYS A 388 1.73 -11.20 9.48
CA LYS A 388 1.42 -12.32 10.34
C LYS A 388 2.65 -13.18 10.60
N LEU A 389 2.86 -13.51 11.87
CA LEU A 389 3.93 -14.39 12.33
C LEU A 389 3.33 -15.71 12.83
N VAL A 390 4.00 -16.83 12.54
CA VAL A 390 3.57 -18.18 12.96
C VAL A 390 4.72 -18.94 13.61
N ASP A 391 4.51 -19.35 14.86
CA ASP A 391 5.38 -20.26 15.62
C ASP A 391 4.77 -21.66 15.63
N PHE A 392 5.58 -22.67 15.27
CA PHE A 392 5.15 -24.06 15.13
C PHE A 392 5.04 -24.80 16.47
N GLY A 393 4.97 -24.06 17.58
CA GLY A 393 4.83 -24.59 18.92
C GLY A 393 6.01 -25.46 19.36
N ALA A 394 5.80 -26.29 20.38
CA ALA A 394 6.88 -26.96 21.09
C ALA A 394 7.59 -28.08 20.30
N ASP A 395 6.95 -28.65 19.27
CA ASP A 395 7.54 -29.71 18.45
C ASP A 395 8.26 -29.19 17.19
N GLY A 396 8.09 -27.90 16.87
CA GLY A 396 8.72 -27.26 15.72
C GLY A 396 8.19 -27.76 14.38
N VAL A 397 6.95 -28.26 14.34
CA VAL A 397 6.32 -28.80 13.14
C VAL A 397 4.98 -28.10 12.91
N PHE A 398 4.79 -27.51 11.73
CA PHE A 398 3.52 -26.87 11.37
C PHE A 398 2.35 -27.86 11.42
N GLY A 399 1.26 -27.45 12.04
CA GLY A 399 0.06 -28.24 12.25
C GLY A 399 0.04 -28.95 13.61
N GLY A 400 -0.93 -29.83 13.83
CA GLY A 400 -1.00 -30.62 15.08
C GLY A 400 -1.66 -29.91 16.28
N GLY A 401 -2.02 -28.63 16.13
CA GLY A 401 -2.85 -27.89 17.09
C GLY A 401 -2.10 -27.22 18.24
N ASN A 402 -0.77 -27.10 18.11
CA ASN A 402 0.12 -26.38 19.02
C ASN A 402 0.75 -25.13 18.40
N ASP A 403 0.32 -24.74 17.21
CA ASP A 403 0.81 -23.54 16.53
C ASP A 403 0.21 -22.27 17.14
N PHE A 404 1.01 -21.21 17.18
CA PHE A 404 0.60 -19.91 17.66
C PHE A 404 0.87 -18.86 16.60
N GLU A 405 -0.10 -17.98 16.38
CA GLU A 405 -0.05 -16.99 15.32
C GLU A 405 -0.80 -15.71 15.70
N HIS A 406 -0.38 -14.61 15.10
CA HIS A 406 -1.10 -13.34 15.20
C HIS A 406 -0.85 -12.50 13.95
N GLU A 407 -1.88 -11.80 13.49
CA GLU A 407 -1.83 -10.89 12.35
C GLU A 407 -2.03 -9.46 12.84
N LEU A 408 -1.16 -8.55 12.42
CA LEU A 408 -1.28 -7.11 12.62
C LEU A 408 -1.64 -6.44 11.30
N VAL A 409 -2.42 -5.36 11.37
CA VAL A 409 -2.93 -4.60 10.23
C VAL A 409 -2.39 -3.17 10.30
N PHE A 410 -1.91 -2.67 9.17
CA PHE A 410 -1.31 -1.36 8.97
C PHE A 410 -2.09 -0.56 7.92
N ASP A 411 -2.24 0.74 8.16
CA ASP A 411 -2.90 1.69 7.26
C ASP A 411 -2.30 3.10 7.43
N GLU A 412 -2.89 4.11 6.79
CA GLU A 412 -2.45 5.50 6.89
C GLU A 412 -2.58 6.12 8.30
N ASN A 413 -3.32 5.48 9.22
CA ASN A 413 -3.58 5.95 10.59
C ASN A 413 -2.85 5.12 11.66
N THR A 414 -2.11 4.07 11.29
CA THR A 414 -1.30 3.30 12.24
C THR A 414 0.00 4.04 12.62
N SER A 415 0.71 3.54 13.64
CA SER A 415 2.05 4.01 14.00
C SER A 415 3.05 2.84 13.89
N PRO A 416 3.94 2.83 12.88
CA PRO A 416 4.09 3.82 11.82
C PRO A 416 2.93 3.81 10.82
N ALA A 417 2.67 4.96 10.21
CA ALA A 417 1.65 5.11 9.16
C ALA A 417 2.22 4.60 7.82
N LEU A 418 1.40 3.91 7.04
CA LEU A 418 1.76 3.58 5.66
C LEU A 418 1.91 4.86 4.82
N ALA A 419 2.87 4.86 3.90
CA ALA A 419 3.15 5.99 3.02
C ALA A 419 3.37 5.53 1.58
N THR A 420 2.70 6.18 0.63
CA THR A 420 2.90 5.92 -0.81
C THR A 420 4.18 6.56 -1.30
N GLY A 421 4.99 5.80 -2.02
CA GLY A 421 6.21 6.30 -2.68
C GLY A 421 7.38 6.59 -1.74
N ALA A 422 7.31 6.14 -0.48
CA ALA A 422 8.37 6.31 0.52
C ALA A 422 8.63 4.99 1.28
N TRP A 423 9.85 4.84 1.79
CA TRP A 423 10.20 3.73 2.67
C TRP A 423 9.59 3.95 4.05
N VAL A 424 8.93 2.93 4.58
CA VAL A 424 8.35 2.90 5.92
C VAL A 424 9.02 1.77 6.69
N SER A 425 9.72 2.11 7.77
CA SER A 425 10.30 1.16 8.70
C SER A 425 9.25 0.69 9.70
N ILE A 426 8.68 -0.49 9.48
CA ILE A 426 7.74 -1.12 10.39
C ILE A 426 8.54 -1.82 11.50
N ASP A 427 8.60 -1.17 12.66
CA ASP A 427 9.35 -1.63 13.83
C ASP A 427 8.40 -1.90 15.01
N LEU A 428 8.18 -3.17 15.31
CA LEU A 428 7.08 -3.63 16.18
C LEU A 428 7.61 -4.32 17.43
N PRO A 429 7.09 -4.01 18.63
CA PRO A 429 7.34 -4.85 19.79
C PRO A 429 6.70 -6.22 19.54
N LEU A 430 7.44 -7.31 19.78
CA LEU A 430 6.89 -8.66 19.61
C LEU A 430 5.69 -8.91 20.53
N ALA A 431 5.55 -8.17 21.63
CA ALA A 431 4.38 -8.19 22.51
C ALA A 431 3.07 -7.76 21.81
N ALA A 432 3.14 -6.99 20.70
CA ALA A 432 1.95 -6.64 19.92
C ALA A 432 1.30 -7.86 19.25
N PHE A 433 2.07 -8.90 18.95
CA PHE A 433 1.57 -10.18 18.45
C PHE A 433 0.99 -11.02 19.59
N SER A 434 -0.12 -10.58 20.18
CA SER A 434 -0.69 -11.17 21.40
C SER A 434 -1.07 -12.66 21.27
N GLY A 435 -1.32 -13.14 20.04
CA GLY A 435 -1.58 -14.54 19.73
C GLY A 435 -0.32 -15.40 19.56
N LEU A 436 0.86 -14.78 19.43
CA LEU A 436 2.16 -15.43 19.30
C LEU A 436 2.71 -15.80 20.69
N ILE A 437 2.06 -16.76 21.34
CA ILE A 437 2.30 -17.16 22.74
C ILE A 437 3.68 -17.82 22.92
N THR A 438 4.15 -18.55 21.91
CA THR A 438 5.51 -19.14 21.87
C THR A 438 6.32 -18.52 20.74
N ARG A 439 7.65 -18.58 20.87
CA ARG A 439 8.62 -17.94 19.97
C ARG A 439 9.90 -18.75 19.74
N GLY A 440 9.87 -20.03 20.13
CA GLY A 440 11.04 -20.90 20.07
C GLY A 440 11.23 -21.58 18.71
N HIS A 441 10.19 -21.63 17.89
CA HIS A 441 10.16 -22.30 16.60
C HIS A 441 9.35 -21.48 15.59
N LEU A 442 9.72 -20.21 15.41
CA LEU A 442 9.10 -19.37 14.40
C LEU A 442 9.48 -19.92 13.02
N GLY A 443 8.47 -20.16 12.17
CA GLY A 443 8.66 -20.85 10.90
C GLY A 443 8.08 -20.14 9.68
N GLN A 444 7.18 -19.16 9.87
CA GLN A 444 6.57 -18.42 8.76
C GLN A 444 6.37 -16.94 9.09
N LEU A 445 6.53 -16.15 8.04
CA LEU A 445 6.08 -14.76 7.92
C LEU A 445 5.11 -14.70 6.74
N ILE A 446 3.94 -14.11 6.96
CA ILE A 446 2.95 -13.90 5.90
C ILE A 446 2.71 -12.39 5.78
N ILE A 447 2.83 -11.90 4.56
CA ILE A 447 2.44 -10.53 4.19
C ILE A 447 1.16 -10.59 3.37
N SER A 448 0.23 -9.67 3.58
CA SER A 448 -1.02 -9.62 2.79
C SER A 448 -1.63 -8.22 2.80
N GLY A 449 -2.67 -7.98 2.00
CA GLY A 449 -3.41 -6.71 2.03
C GLY A 449 -3.89 -6.26 0.66
N ASP A 450 -4.11 -4.94 0.52
CA ASP A 450 -4.65 -4.30 -0.67
C ASP A 450 -3.57 -3.71 -1.59
N LEU A 451 -2.29 -3.79 -1.19
CA LEU A 451 -1.15 -3.29 -1.96
C LEU A 451 -0.71 -4.32 -2.99
N SER A 452 -1.01 -4.10 -4.27
CA SER A 452 -0.64 -5.04 -5.34
C SER A 452 0.86 -5.16 -5.59
N THR A 453 1.62 -4.12 -5.24
CA THR A 453 3.06 -4.00 -5.45
C THR A 453 3.73 -3.51 -4.18
N VAL A 454 4.63 -4.32 -3.61
CA VAL A 454 5.36 -3.98 -2.39
C VAL A 454 6.83 -4.37 -2.56
N TYR A 455 7.72 -3.44 -2.24
CA TYR A 455 9.15 -3.66 -2.10
C TYR A 455 9.44 -3.85 -0.62
N ILE A 456 10.23 -4.86 -0.29
CA ILE A 456 10.54 -5.26 1.09
C ILE A 456 12.04 -5.43 1.25
N ASP A 457 12.56 -4.89 2.35
CA ASP A 457 13.95 -4.99 2.76
C ASP A 457 14.04 -5.11 4.29
N ASN A 458 15.24 -5.40 4.80
CA ASN A 458 15.61 -5.40 6.22
C ASN A 458 14.62 -6.12 7.13
N ILE A 459 14.38 -7.40 6.88
CA ILE A 459 13.51 -8.24 7.70
C ILE A 459 14.33 -8.90 8.80
N TYR A 460 14.16 -8.49 10.05
CA TYR A 460 14.91 -9.05 11.18
C TYR A 460 14.17 -8.96 12.51
N PHE A 461 14.59 -9.80 13.46
CA PHE A 461 14.18 -9.75 14.86
C PHE A 461 15.36 -9.28 15.70
N TYR A 462 15.13 -8.49 16.74
CA TYR A 462 16.21 -8.06 17.61
C TYR A 462 15.81 -7.88 19.06
N ASP A 463 16.81 -7.94 19.94
CA ASP A 463 16.67 -7.51 21.32
C ASP A 463 17.06 -6.04 21.43
N ALA A 464 16.08 -5.17 21.68
CA ALA A 464 16.32 -3.77 21.97
C ALA A 464 17.01 -3.55 23.33
N GLY A 465 17.15 -4.60 24.16
CA GLY A 465 17.59 -4.51 25.53
C GLY A 465 16.56 -3.81 26.42
N GLN A 466 16.80 -3.79 27.74
CA GLN A 466 16.06 -2.90 28.64
C GLN A 466 16.58 -1.48 28.45
N GLN A 467 15.73 -0.58 27.93
CA GLN A 467 16.05 0.84 27.89
C GLN A 467 16.25 1.32 29.32
N THR A 468 17.38 1.97 29.58
CA THR A 468 17.71 2.57 30.89
C THR A 468 17.47 4.09 30.91
N ALA A 469 17.16 4.66 29.74
CA ALA A 469 16.83 6.04 29.50
C ALA A 469 15.96 6.14 28.22
N PRO A 470 15.13 7.19 28.07
CA PRO A 470 14.40 7.42 26.83
C PRO A 470 15.37 7.67 25.67
N ASN A 471 15.03 7.18 24.49
CA ASN A 471 15.80 7.38 23.26
C ASN A 471 15.14 8.35 22.27
N ILE A 472 13.91 8.77 22.55
CA ILE A 472 13.18 9.84 21.87
C ILE A 472 12.76 10.92 22.88
N PRO A 473 12.69 12.20 22.49
CA PRO A 473 12.15 13.28 23.32
C PRO A 473 10.72 13.00 23.78
N ALA A 474 10.26 13.71 24.82
CA ALA A 474 8.85 13.70 25.17
C ALA A 474 8.01 14.33 24.06
N PRO A 475 6.70 14.02 23.95
CA PRO A 475 5.80 14.71 23.04
C PRO A 475 5.85 16.23 23.25
N ALA A 476 6.04 16.99 22.17
CA ALA A 476 6.07 18.44 22.25
C ALA A 476 4.66 18.98 22.58
N PRO A 477 4.51 19.87 23.59
CA PRO A 477 3.23 20.51 23.89
C PRO A 477 2.74 21.38 22.74
N ASP A 478 1.41 21.47 22.58
CA ASP A 478 0.74 22.22 21.53
C ASP A 478 -0.29 23.25 22.02
N GLU A 479 -0.50 23.36 23.34
CA GLU A 479 -1.35 24.38 23.96
C GLU A 479 -0.91 25.80 23.59
N ASP A 480 -1.87 26.73 23.46
CA ASP A 480 -1.58 28.14 23.17
C ASP A 480 -0.68 28.71 24.28
N PRO A 481 0.54 29.20 23.96
CA PRO A 481 1.45 29.77 24.95
C PRO A 481 0.84 30.90 25.79
N GLY A 482 -0.22 31.57 25.31
CA GLY A 482 -0.96 32.60 26.06
C GLY A 482 -1.86 32.06 27.18
N LEU A 483 -2.17 30.77 27.17
CA LEU A 483 -3.01 30.07 28.15
C LEU A 483 -2.19 29.18 29.09
N VAL A 484 -0.85 29.23 29.01
CA VAL A 484 0.06 28.32 29.72
C VAL A 484 0.90 29.06 30.77
N ILE A 485 1.01 28.47 31.96
CA ILE A 485 2.03 28.77 32.96
C ILE A 485 3.00 27.59 33.03
N SER A 486 4.18 27.72 32.42
CA SER A 486 5.15 26.62 32.35
C SER A 486 6.20 26.68 33.47
N LEU A 487 6.39 25.57 34.18
CA LEU A 487 7.51 25.37 35.11
C LEU A 487 8.75 24.86 34.38
N PHE A 488 8.55 23.98 33.39
CA PHE A 488 9.62 23.38 32.59
C PHE A 488 9.10 22.88 31.24
N SER A 489 9.53 23.52 30.16
CA SER A 489 9.39 23.06 28.78
C SER A 489 10.39 23.81 27.91
N ASP A 490 10.85 23.19 26.82
CA ASP A 490 11.63 23.87 25.79
C ASP A 490 10.74 24.64 24.78
N VAL A 491 9.43 24.38 24.78
CA VAL A 491 8.46 25.05 23.89
C VAL A 491 7.98 26.37 24.49
N TYR A 492 7.74 26.41 25.80
CA TYR A 492 7.18 27.57 26.49
C TYR A 492 8.23 28.42 27.23
N SER A 493 7.82 29.64 27.59
CA SER A 493 8.61 30.48 28.49
C SER A 493 8.37 30.06 29.94
N ASN A 494 9.41 29.51 30.58
CA ASN A 494 9.31 28.99 31.94
C ASN A 494 9.31 30.10 33.00
N VAL A 495 8.46 29.96 34.02
CA VAL A 495 8.55 30.75 35.26
C VAL A 495 9.73 30.29 36.10
N ALA A 496 10.11 31.10 37.10
CA ALA A 496 11.24 30.76 37.95
C ALA A 496 10.90 29.59 38.90
N VAL A 497 11.75 28.56 38.89
CA VAL A 497 11.74 27.46 39.87
C VAL A 497 12.97 27.62 40.76
N ASP A 498 12.78 27.61 42.08
CA ASP A 498 13.85 27.80 43.06
C ASP A 498 14.78 26.60 43.12
N THR A 499 14.21 25.39 43.13
CA THR A 499 14.96 24.13 43.05
C THR A 499 14.12 23.00 42.46
N TRP A 500 14.78 22.11 41.73
CA TRP A 500 14.22 20.86 41.21
C TRP A 500 14.42 19.68 42.16
N SER A 501 15.17 19.89 43.25
CA SER A 501 15.38 18.91 44.32
C SER A 501 15.57 19.66 45.62
N ALA A 502 14.57 19.57 46.50
CA ALA A 502 14.56 20.28 47.77
C ALA A 502 15.45 19.56 48.79
N VAL A 503 16.01 20.30 49.75
CA VAL A 503 16.94 19.74 50.75
C VAL A 503 16.37 18.65 51.65
N TRP A 504 15.04 18.50 51.67
CA TRP A 504 14.29 17.53 52.47
C TRP A 504 13.84 16.31 51.64
N ASP A 505 14.13 16.29 50.34
CA ASP A 505 13.77 15.21 49.45
C ASP A 505 14.66 13.97 49.59
N VAL A 506 14.26 12.89 48.91
CA VAL A 506 15.03 11.65 48.80
C VAL A 506 15.02 11.26 47.32
N ALA A 507 15.84 11.95 46.54
CA ALA A 507 16.13 11.69 45.14
C ALA A 507 17.44 12.39 44.74
N ASN A 508 18.09 11.92 43.66
CA ASN A 508 19.09 12.71 42.95
C ASN A 508 18.45 13.26 41.67
N VAL A 509 18.71 14.52 41.33
CA VAL A 509 18.25 15.12 40.06
C VAL A 509 19.43 15.55 39.19
N GLU A 510 19.35 15.25 37.89
CA GLU A 510 20.27 15.75 36.87
C GLU A 510 19.51 16.16 35.60
N ASP A 511 20.10 17.03 34.80
CA ASP A 511 19.59 17.33 33.46
C ASP A 511 19.97 16.20 32.50
N PHE A 512 19.01 15.77 31.70
CA PHE A 512 19.19 14.83 30.60
C PHE A 512 18.72 15.48 29.30
N MET A 513 19.34 15.13 28.17
CA MET A 513 19.06 15.79 26.90
C MET A 513 19.05 14.78 25.76
N ILE A 514 18.03 14.85 24.91
CA ILE A 514 17.93 14.09 23.66
C ILE A 514 17.83 15.10 22.51
N GLY A 515 18.86 15.15 21.67
CA GLY A 515 18.91 16.17 20.62
C GLY A 515 18.99 17.58 21.20
N SER A 516 17.94 18.39 21.03
CA SER A 516 17.82 19.75 21.60
C SER A 516 16.86 19.84 22.79
N ASP A 517 16.25 18.72 23.17
CA ASP A 517 15.16 18.63 24.12
C ASP A 517 15.69 18.22 25.51
N ASN A 518 15.39 19.03 26.52
CA ASN A 518 15.86 18.93 27.90
C ASN A 518 14.80 18.29 28.78
N MET A 519 15.23 17.42 29.69
CA MET A 519 14.37 16.79 30.69
C MET A 519 15.09 16.63 32.02
N LYS A 520 14.31 16.47 33.10
CA LYS A 520 14.82 16.19 34.43
C LYS A 520 14.85 14.69 34.66
N LYS A 521 16.02 14.14 35.00
CA LYS A 521 16.17 12.75 35.39
C LYS A 521 16.33 12.66 36.90
N TYR A 522 15.40 11.95 37.53
CA TYR A 522 15.48 11.58 38.94
C TYR A 522 15.98 10.15 39.07
N THR A 523 16.90 9.91 40.01
CA THR A 523 17.35 8.56 40.41
C THR A 523 17.29 8.43 41.92
N ASP A 524 17.25 7.19 42.44
CA ASP A 524 17.00 6.91 43.86
C ASP A 524 15.73 7.62 44.38
N LEU A 525 14.72 7.81 43.51
CA LEU A 525 13.50 8.53 43.82
C LEU A 525 12.64 7.75 44.82
N LEU A 526 12.52 8.29 46.03
CA LEU A 526 11.42 7.96 46.94
C LEU A 526 10.38 9.08 46.93
N PHE A 527 10.84 10.34 47.01
CA PHE A 527 10.06 11.54 46.73
C PHE A 527 11.01 12.70 46.41
N ALA A 528 10.65 13.55 45.44
CA ALA A 528 11.38 14.74 45.05
C ALA A 528 10.52 15.99 45.22
N GLY A 529 11.09 17.01 45.86
CA GLY A 529 10.44 18.29 46.08
C GLY A 529 10.89 19.33 45.06
N ILE A 530 9.98 19.79 44.21
CA ILE A 530 10.19 20.90 43.28
C ILE A 530 9.58 22.15 43.92
N GLU A 531 10.39 23.17 44.15
CA GLU A 531 10.00 24.35 44.91
C GLU A 531 10.06 25.61 44.03
N PHE A 532 8.99 26.41 44.07
CA PHE A 532 8.85 27.71 43.41
C PHE A 532 8.20 28.68 44.40
N ARG A 533 8.83 28.80 45.57
CA ARG A 533 8.36 29.53 46.75
C ARG A 533 8.65 31.04 46.66
N THR A 534 9.74 31.43 46.00
CA THR A 534 10.10 32.86 45.89
C THR A 534 9.16 33.63 44.95
N SER A 535 8.61 32.92 43.97
CA SER A 535 7.59 33.40 43.04
C SER A 535 6.55 32.31 42.87
N THR A 536 5.60 32.24 43.81
CA THR A 536 4.51 31.26 43.72
C THR A 536 3.73 31.45 42.43
N VAL A 537 3.18 30.35 41.93
CA VAL A 537 2.35 30.32 40.73
C VAL A 537 0.90 30.59 41.11
N ASP A 538 0.30 31.61 40.48
CA ASP A 538 -1.14 31.82 40.50
C ASP A 538 -1.77 31.03 39.34
N ALA A 539 -2.21 29.81 39.65
CA ALA A 539 -2.92 28.94 38.72
C ALA A 539 -4.45 29.03 38.91
N SER A 540 -4.96 30.10 39.55
CA SER A 540 -6.41 30.23 39.81
C SER A 540 -7.26 30.30 38.54
N ALA A 541 -6.66 30.71 37.42
CA ALA A 541 -7.31 30.74 36.11
C ALA A 541 -7.03 29.51 35.23
N MET A 542 -6.13 28.61 35.68
CA MET A 542 -5.79 27.40 34.93
C MET A 542 -6.80 26.30 35.25
N THR A 543 -7.06 25.44 34.29
CA THR A 543 -7.99 24.32 34.44
C THR A 543 -7.27 22.98 34.60
N HIS A 544 -6.04 22.86 34.08
CA HIS A 544 -5.31 21.58 34.03
C HIS A 544 -3.85 21.69 34.49
N PHE A 545 -3.31 20.54 34.89
CA PHE A 545 -1.89 20.30 35.12
C PHE A 545 -1.39 19.26 34.12
N HIS A 546 -0.25 19.54 33.49
CA HIS A 546 0.40 18.68 32.52
C HIS A 546 1.82 18.31 32.94
N MET A 547 2.22 17.06 32.66
CA MET A 547 3.59 16.55 32.81
C MET A 547 3.81 15.33 31.90
N ASN A 548 4.94 15.24 31.21
CA ASN A 548 5.38 13.99 30.60
C ASN A 548 6.32 13.22 31.53
N VAL A 549 6.11 11.91 31.67
CA VAL A 549 6.95 11.02 32.49
C VAL A 549 7.36 9.78 31.71
N TRP A 550 8.64 9.41 31.80
CA TRP A 550 9.17 8.16 31.28
C TRP A 550 9.93 7.43 32.38
N THR A 551 9.83 6.11 32.46
CA THR A 551 10.58 5.31 33.44
C THR A 551 11.07 3.99 32.84
N PRO A 552 12.32 3.58 33.13
CA PRO A 552 12.81 2.24 32.79
C PRO A 552 12.35 1.19 33.82
N ASP A 553 11.79 1.62 34.96
CA ASP A 553 11.42 0.73 36.06
C ASP A 553 10.02 0.17 35.84
N ALA A 554 9.75 -1.00 36.43
CA ALA A 554 8.48 -1.70 36.27
C ALA A 554 7.29 -0.89 36.84
N THR A 555 6.25 -0.72 36.03
CA THR A 555 5.02 0.02 36.40
C THR A 555 3.78 -0.86 36.59
N SER A 556 3.92 -2.18 36.43
CA SER A 556 2.84 -3.14 36.71
C SER A 556 2.45 -3.13 38.18
N SER A 557 1.19 -3.41 38.48
CA SER A 557 0.66 -3.49 39.85
C SER A 557 1.53 -4.39 40.75
N PRO A 558 1.88 -3.95 41.98
CA PRO A 558 1.29 -2.83 42.72
C PRO A 558 2.06 -1.49 42.60
N SER A 559 2.95 -1.34 41.62
CA SER A 559 3.77 -0.13 41.43
C SER A 559 2.92 1.12 41.16
N VAL A 560 3.22 2.24 41.83
CA VAL A 560 2.54 3.54 41.61
C VAL A 560 3.52 4.71 41.48
N PHE A 561 3.13 5.72 40.70
CA PHE A 561 3.73 7.04 40.66
C PHE A 561 2.73 8.07 41.20
N LYS A 562 3.19 9.17 41.80
CA LYS A 562 2.34 10.10 42.54
C LYS A 562 2.76 11.53 42.29
N ILE A 563 1.77 12.40 42.15
CA ILE A 563 1.95 13.85 42.00
C ILE A 563 1.15 14.55 43.08
N LYS A 564 1.81 15.42 43.82
CA LYS A 564 1.19 16.28 44.83
C LYS A 564 1.47 17.75 44.54
N LEU A 565 0.43 18.57 44.64
CA LEU A 565 0.50 20.03 44.55
C LEU A 565 0.25 20.66 45.91
N VAL A 566 0.95 21.75 46.22
CA VAL A 566 0.80 22.48 47.49
C VAL A 566 0.63 23.98 47.22
N ASP A 567 -0.48 24.53 47.69
CA ASP A 567 -0.81 25.96 47.67
C ASP A 567 -0.60 26.57 49.07
N PHE A 568 0.09 27.71 49.15
CA PHE A 568 0.42 28.38 50.42
C PHE A 568 -0.70 29.30 50.93
N GLY A 569 -1.94 28.95 50.60
CA GLY A 569 -3.14 29.65 51.06
C GLY A 569 -3.25 31.09 50.56
N ALA A 570 -4.13 31.86 51.18
CA ALA A 570 -4.41 33.25 50.80
C ALA A 570 -3.25 34.21 51.13
N ASN A 571 -2.40 33.84 52.10
CA ASN A 571 -1.30 34.68 52.55
C ASN A 571 0.00 34.50 51.72
N GLY A 572 0.12 33.41 50.95
CA GLY A 572 1.27 33.10 50.09
C GLY A 572 2.54 32.68 50.86
N VAL A 573 2.41 32.21 52.09
CA VAL A 573 3.50 31.85 53.00
C VAL A 573 3.29 30.42 53.49
N TYR A 574 4.25 29.54 53.19
CA TYR A 574 4.21 28.16 53.68
C TYR A 574 4.27 28.09 55.21
N GLU A 575 3.25 27.49 55.81
CA GLU A 575 3.11 27.26 57.25
C GLU A 575 3.26 25.77 57.62
N GLY A 576 3.89 24.96 56.75
CA GLY A 576 4.17 23.56 57.01
C GLY A 576 2.99 22.64 56.76
N GLY A 577 2.09 23.00 55.84
CA GLY A 577 0.84 22.27 55.60
C GLY A 577 -0.19 22.52 56.71
N SER A 578 -0.07 23.66 57.40
CA SER A 578 -1.00 24.09 58.45
C SER A 578 -1.51 25.50 58.16
N GLY A 579 -2.47 26.00 58.95
CA GLY A 579 -3.03 27.33 58.70
C GLY A 579 -3.96 27.33 57.49
N ASP A 580 -3.66 28.18 56.50
CA ASP A 580 -4.37 28.27 55.22
C ASP A 580 -3.71 27.50 54.06
N ASP A 581 -2.59 26.79 54.30
CA ASP A 581 -1.99 25.88 53.31
C ASP A 581 -2.96 24.75 52.95
N VAL A 582 -3.03 24.40 51.65
CA VAL A 582 -3.81 23.26 51.14
C VAL A 582 -2.99 22.44 50.15
N GLU A 583 -3.19 21.13 50.15
CA GLU A 583 -2.48 20.17 49.30
C GLU A 583 -3.36 18.99 48.94
N ASP A 584 -3.12 18.39 47.78
CA ASP A 584 -3.72 17.10 47.40
C ASP A 584 -2.75 16.29 46.54
N GLU A 585 -2.95 14.97 46.48
CA GLU A 585 -2.10 13.98 45.81
C GLU A 585 -2.91 13.06 44.90
N ILE A 586 -2.51 12.98 43.63
CA ILE A 586 -3.01 11.99 42.67
C ILE A 586 -2.05 10.80 42.64
N THR A 587 -2.62 9.58 42.63
CA THR A 587 -1.88 8.31 42.52
C THR A 587 -2.15 7.64 41.18
N LEU A 588 -1.06 7.29 40.47
CA LEU A 588 -1.02 6.76 39.12
C LEU A 588 -0.56 5.31 39.14
N GLY A 589 -1.44 4.37 38.74
CA GLY A 589 -1.15 2.94 38.69
C GLY A 589 -0.88 2.42 37.26
N GLU A 590 -0.93 1.09 37.11
CA GLU A 590 -0.65 0.38 35.85
C GLU A 590 -1.60 0.73 34.69
N SER A 591 -2.75 1.35 34.96
CA SER A 591 -3.67 1.84 33.94
C SER A 591 -3.21 3.13 33.26
N ILE A 592 -2.24 3.83 33.85
CA ILE A 592 -1.72 5.12 33.35
C ILE A 592 -0.21 4.98 33.06
N MET A 593 0.55 4.42 34.00
CA MET A 593 2.01 4.34 33.91
C MET A 593 2.48 3.15 33.04
N ASN A 594 3.36 3.41 32.07
CA ASN A 594 3.89 2.41 31.14
C ASN A 594 5.42 2.38 31.14
N THR A 595 6.02 1.21 31.38
CA THR A 595 7.48 1.03 31.39
C THR A 595 8.08 1.26 30.00
N GLY A 596 9.12 2.08 29.91
CA GLY A 596 9.90 2.29 28.69
C GLY A 596 9.23 3.17 27.63
N ILE A 597 8.10 3.83 27.94
CA ILE A 597 7.36 4.71 27.02
C ILE A 597 7.03 6.02 27.74
N TRP A 598 6.98 7.14 27.01
CA TRP A 598 6.52 8.42 27.55
C TRP A 598 5.03 8.35 27.84
N VAL A 599 4.67 8.73 29.07
CA VAL A 599 3.29 8.87 29.54
C VAL A 599 2.99 10.35 29.66
N THR A 600 1.90 10.80 29.03
CA THR A 600 1.35 12.14 29.26
C THR A 600 0.42 12.09 30.44
N ILE A 601 0.73 12.87 31.47
CA ILE A 601 -0.11 13.08 32.63
C ILE A 601 -0.77 14.43 32.42
N ASP A 602 -2.08 14.41 32.17
CA ASP A 602 -2.90 15.61 31.99
C ASP A 602 -4.14 15.46 32.86
N PHE A 603 -4.23 16.27 33.92
CA PHE A 603 -5.32 16.18 34.89
C PHE A 603 -6.02 17.50 35.05
N SER A 604 -7.34 17.44 35.19
CA SER A 604 -8.08 18.59 35.64
C SER A 604 -7.61 18.92 37.05
N LEU A 605 -7.30 20.20 37.29
CA LEU A 605 -6.94 20.66 38.62
C LEU A 605 -8.08 20.43 39.63
N SER A 606 -9.32 20.21 39.16
CA SER A 606 -10.46 19.84 40.01
C SER A 606 -10.37 18.43 40.60
N GLU A 607 -9.55 17.54 40.02
CA GLU A 607 -9.27 16.21 40.56
C GLU A 607 -8.45 16.26 41.86
N PHE A 608 -7.70 17.35 42.07
CA PHE A 608 -7.06 17.68 43.35
C PHE A 608 -8.11 18.25 44.31
N SER A 609 -9.06 17.41 44.72
CA SER A 609 -10.21 17.73 45.58
C SER A 609 -9.88 18.50 46.88
N ASP A 610 -8.74 18.22 47.51
CA ASP A 610 -8.29 18.87 48.75
C ASP A 610 -7.48 20.16 48.48
N LEU A 611 -7.10 20.43 47.22
CA LEU A 611 -6.41 21.65 46.77
C LEU A 611 -7.40 22.80 46.54
N THR A 612 -8.04 23.24 47.63
CA THR A 612 -9.17 24.20 47.57
C THR A 612 -8.78 25.64 47.16
N THR A 613 -7.49 25.96 47.10
CA THR A 613 -6.94 27.23 46.60
C THR A 613 -5.77 26.97 45.66
N ARG A 614 -5.55 27.87 44.68
CA ARG A 614 -4.52 27.75 43.63
C ARG A 614 -3.80 29.08 43.31
N GLY A 615 -3.95 30.07 44.17
CA GLY A 615 -3.42 31.42 43.96
C GLY A 615 -1.94 31.57 44.31
N HIS A 616 -1.39 30.62 45.08
CA HIS A 616 -0.02 30.63 45.55
C HIS A 616 0.55 29.21 45.59
N LEU A 617 0.45 28.48 44.47
CA LEU A 617 1.13 27.21 44.33
C LEU A 617 2.63 27.44 44.52
N GLY A 618 3.23 26.70 45.45
CA GLY A 618 4.63 26.89 45.83
C GLY A 618 5.47 25.62 45.75
N GLN A 619 4.82 24.46 45.64
CA GLN A 619 5.50 23.17 45.55
C GLN A 619 4.77 22.20 44.62
N LEU A 620 5.58 21.41 43.91
CA LEU A 620 5.20 20.18 43.22
C LEU A 620 6.04 19.05 43.82
N ILE A 621 5.42 17.94 44.17
CA ILE A 621 6.08 16.77 44.74
C ILE A 621 5.80 15.58 43.84
N ILE A 622 6.85 14.92 43.39
CA ILE A 622 6.74 13.65 42.69
C ILE A 622 7.26 12.53 43.59
N SER A 623 6.60 11.38 43.62
CA SER A 623 7.02 10.23 44.42
C SER A 623 6.50 8.93 43.80
N GLY A 624 6.99 7.77 44.25
CA GLY A 624 6.49 6.50 43.74
C GLY A 624 7.43 5.33 43.99
N ASP A 625 7.03 4.18 43.44
CA ASP A 625 7.85 2.96 43.40
C ASP A 625 8.95 2.99 42.30
N PRO A 626 8.76 3.64 41.14
CA PRO A 626 9.85 3.87 40.19
C PRO A 626 10.97 4.72 40.81
N ASN A 627 12.17 4.15 40.89
CA ASN A 627 13.34 4.82 41.46
C ASN A 627 14.05 5.70 40.42
N THR A 628 13.87 5.41 39.12
CA THR A 628 14.35 6.22 38.01
C THR A 628 13.18 6.76 37.21
N VAL A 629 13.06 8.08 37.10
CA VAL A 629 12.05 8.73 36.25
C VAL A 629 12.66 9.89 35.49
N PHE A 630 12.20 10.08 34.26
CA PHE A 630 12.51 11.22 33.42
C PHE A 630 11.22 12.03 33.31
N VAL A 631 11.33 13.33 33.54
CA VAL A 631 10.19 14.24 33.59
C VAL A 631 10.44 15.42 32.66
N ASP A 632 9.45 15.75 31.87
CA ASP A 632 9.48 16.86 30.91
C ASP A 632 8.11 17.57 30.84
N ASN A 633 8.06 18.73 30.21
CA ASN A 633 6.88 19.52 29.93
C ASN A 633 5.94 19.66 31.14
N ILE A 634 6.44 20.25 32.21
CA ILE A 634 5.66 20.51 33.43
C ILE A 634 5.04 21.90 33.33
N TYR A 635 3.71 21.96 33.21
CA TYR A 635 2.99 23.22 33.10
C TYR A 635 1.55 23.13 33.59
N PHE A 636 0.94 24.30 33.83
CA PHE A 636 -0.49 24.45 34.02
C PHE A 636 -1.06 25.16 32.80
N TYR A 637 -2.27 24.81 32.38
CA TYR A 637 -2.92 25.50 31.27
C TYR A 637 -4.41 25.71 31.52
N ASP A 638 -4.95 26.75 30.90
CA ASP A 638 -6.39 26.93 30.72
C ASP A 638 -6.77 26.31 29.38
N SER A 639 -7.51 25.21 29.42
CA SER A 639 -8.04 24.55 28.22
C SER A 639 -8.93 25.46 27.36
N GLY A 640 -9.40 26.60 27.92
CA GLY A 640 -10.34 27.50 27.25
C GLY A 640 -11.73 26.89 27.07
N ILE A 641 -11.95 25.66 27.54
CA ILE A 641 -13.20 24.92 27.51
C ILE A 641 -13.97 25.25 28.80
N PRO A 642 -15.18 25.83 28.71
CA PRO A 642 -16.02 26.04 29.88
C PRO A 642 -16.33 24.73 30.61
N GLU A 643 -16.48 24.73 31.96
CA GLU A 643 -16.91 23.55 32.74
C GLU A 643 -18.44 23.30 32.70
N ALA A 644 -19.18 24.26 32.16
CA ALA A 644 -20.62 24.19 31.93
C ALA A 644 -20.98 24.93 30.63
N PRO A 645 -22.10 24.58 29.97
CA PRO A 645 -22.47 25.22 28.72
C PRO A 645 -22.67 26.73 28.91
N PRO A 646 -22.00 27.58 28.13
CA PRO A 646 -22.06 29.04 28.32
C PRO A 646 -23.38 29.66 27.84
N VAL A 647 -24.14 28.92 27.02
CA VAL A 647 -25.45 29.28 26.47
C VAL A 647 -26.38 28.07 26.53
N ALA A 648 -27.69 28.32 26.55
CA ALA A 648 -28.72 27.27 26.51
C ALA A 648 -28.59 26.41 25.23
N ALA A 649 -29.15 25.20 25.27
CA ALA A 649 -29.19 24.34 24.08
C ALA A 649 -30.01 25.01 22.95
N PRO A 650 -29.79 24.63 21.68
CA PRO A 650 -30.59 25.14 20.57
C PRO A 650 -32.09 24.86 20.79
N THR A 651 -32.94 25.89 20.71
CA THR A 651 -34.39 25.69 20.83
C THR A 651 -34.90 24.80 19.68
N PRO A 652 -35.59 23.69 19.97
CA PRO A 652 -36.13 22.80 18.94
C PRO A 652 -37.09 23.51 17.98
N ALA A 653 -37.05 23.15 16.70
CA ALA A 653 -37.86 23.76 15.65
C ALA A 653 -38.99 22.86 15.11
N THR A 654 -39.07 21.61 15.57
CA THR A 654 -40.08 20.64 15.13
C THR A 654 -41.49 21.06 15.55
N ASP A 655 -42.49 20.79 14.73
CA ASP A 655 -43.88 21.10 15.09
C ASP A 655 -44.31 20.26 16.30
N ALA A 656 -44.87 20.91 17.32
CA ALA A 656 -45.27 20.23 18.56
C ALA A 656 -46.30 19.09 18.34
N GLY A 657 -47.04 19.08 17.23
CA GLY A 657 -47.94 17.99 16.86
C GLY A 657 -47.24 16.72 16.36
N ASP A 658 -45.95 16.82 16.06
CA ASP A 658 -45.09 15.76 15.53
C ASP A 658 -44.01 15.33 16.54
N VAL A 659 -44.12 15.75 17.81
CA VAL A 659 -43.14 15.50 18.88
C VAL A 659 -43.77 14.78 20.08
N ILE A 660 -43.05 13.79 20.62
CA ILE A 660 -43.25 13.24 21.96
C ILE A 660 -42.04 13.64 22.81
N SER A 661 -42.22 14.62 23.70
CA SER A 661 -41.13 15.17 24.53
C SER A 661 -41.01 14.45 25.87
N LEU A 662 -39.80 14.01 26.22
CA LEU A 662 -39.45 13.55 27.57
C LEU A 662 -38.99 14.72 28.45
N PHE A 663 -38.23 15.65 27.87
CA PHE A 663 -37.69 16.83 28.56
C PHE A 663 -37.37 17.94 27.56
N SER A 664 -38.10 19.04 27.61
CA SER A 664 -37.80 20.25 26.83
C SER A 664 -38.57 21.44 27.36
N ASP A 665 -37.92 22.59 27.48
CA ASP A 665 -38.62 23.86 27.78
C ASP A 665 -39.49 24.36 26.60
N ALA A 666 -39.34 23.78 25.40
CA ALA A 666 -40.10 24.16 24.20
C ALA A 666 -41.40 23.36 24.00
N TYR A 667 -41.53 22.17 24.58
CA TYR A 667 -42.66 21.26 24.39
C TYR A 667 -43.39 20.95 25.69
N THR A 668 -44.51 20.22 25.59
CA THR A 668 -45.17 19.66 26.76
C THR A 668 -44.65 18.25 26.98
N ASP A 669 -43.95 18.04 28.09
CA ASP A 669 -43.34 16.75 28.40
C ASP A 669 -44.36 15.70 28.85
N VAL A 670 -44.12 14.45 28.44
CA VAL A 670 -44.81 13.28 28.99
C VAL A 670 -44.21 12.92 30.36
N PRO A 671 -44.94 12.19 31.22
CA PRO A 671 -44.41 11.78 32.52
C PRO A 671 -43.19 10.86 32.39
N VAL A 672 -42.10 11.20 33.09
CA VAL A 672 -40.91 10.36 33.30
C VAL A 672 -40.86 9.96 34.79
N ASP A 673 -40.65 8.68 35.08
CA ASP A 673 -40.68 8.15 36.45
C ASP A 673 -39.40 8.53 37.21
N THR A 674 -38.24 8.38 36.57
CA THR A 674 -36.95 8.84 37.11
C THR A 674 -35.95 9.21 36.01
N TRP A 675 -35.04 10.14 36.33
CA TRP A 675 -33.94 10.57 35.47
C TRP A 675 -32.60 9.93 35.83
N SER A 676 -32.54 9.22 36.95
CA SER A 676 -31.44 8.32 37.34
C SER A 676 -32.07 7.19 38.16
N ALA A 677 -31.89 5.97 37.69
CA ALA A 677 -32.49 4.79 38.28
C ALA A 677 -31.62 4.25 39.41
N VAL A 678 -32.22 3.57 40.39
CA VAL A 678 -31.50 3.06 41.58
C VAL A 678 -30.40 2.04 41.27
N TRP A 679 -30.39 1.51 40.05
CA TRP A 679 -29.43 0.52 39.56
C TRP A 679 -28.30 1.15 38.74
N ASP A 680 -28.33 2.46 38.52
CA ASP A 680 -27.28 3.21 37.82
C ASP A 680 -26.21 3.77 38.77
N THR A 681 -25.26 4.54 38.22
CA THR A 681 -24.08 5.05 38.95
C THR A 681 -23.91 6.56 38.88
N ALA A 682 -24.80 7.25 38.18
CA ALA A 682 -24.66 8.67 37.88
C ALA A 682 -25.45 9.54 38.86
N ASP A 683 -24.88 10.69 39.21
CA ASP A 683 -25.60 11.74 39.93
C ASP A 683 -26.33 12.64 38.93
N VAL A 684 -27.63 12.88 39.12
CA VAL A 684 -28.42 13.78 38.26
C VAL A 684 -28.98 14.97 39.04
N GLN A 685 -28.90 16.16 38.45
CA GLN A 685 -29.56 17.36 38.95
C GLN A 685 -30.04 18.26 37.82
N ASN A 686 -31.01 19.13 38.12
CA ASN A 686 -31.33 20.23 37.21
C ASN A 686 -30.25 21.31 37.31
N TYR A 687 -29.81 21.82 36.17
CA TYR A 687 -28.86 22.92 36.06
C TYR A 687 -29.49 24.04 35.23
N MET A 688 -29.32 25.29 35.65
CA MET A 688 -29.95 26.45 35.00
C MET A 688 -28.94 27.18 34.12
N ILE A 689 -29.27 27.38 32.84
CA ILE A 689 -28.50 28.21 31.91
C ILE A 689 -29.37 29.39 31.47
N GLY A 690 -29.22 30.53 32.15
CA GLY A 690 -30.15 31.63 32.00
C GLY A 690 -31.54 31.25 32.54
N SER A 691 -32.54 31.16 31.65
CA SER A 691 -33.90 30.69 31.98
C SER A 691 -34.17 29.23 31.62
N ASP A 692 -33.23 28.60 30.93
CA ASP A 692 -33.33 27.26 30.38
C ASP A 692 -32.88 26.22 31.41
N THR A 693 -33.64 25.15 31.57
CA THR A 693 -33.34 24.07 32.53
C THR A 693 -32.78 22.87 31.79
N VAL A 694 -31.57 22.43 32.13
CA VAL A 694 -30.94 21.22 31.56
C VAL A 694 -30.73 20.15 32.63
N LYS A 695 -30.59 18.88 32.25
CA LYS A 695 -30.15 17.83 33.16
C LYS A 695 -28.63 17.74 33.15
N LYS A 696 -28.01 17.91 34.31
CA LYS A 696 -26.58 17.67 34.51
C LYS A 696 -26.39 16.29 35.13
N TYR A 697 -25.63 15.45 34.45
CA TYR A 697 -25.11 14.19 34.96
C TYR A 697 -23.64 14.36 35.35
N THR A 698 -23.24 13.81 36.49
CA THR A 698 -21.85 13.67 36.95
C THR A 698 -21.60 12.25 37.41
N ASN A 699 -20.34 11.80 37.46
CA ASN A 699 -20.00 10.40 37.74
C ASN A 699 -20.69 9.43 36.76
N LEU A 700 -20.87 9.87 35.51
CA LEU A 700 -21.58 9.09 34.49
C LEU A 700 -20.69 7.93 34.02
N LEU A 701 -20.89 6.74 34.60
CA LEU A 701 -20.52 5.49 33.92
C LEU A 701 -21.71 5.00 33.08
N PHE A 702 -22.91 5.03 33.66
CA PHE A 702 -24.18 4.91 32.96
C PHE A 702 -25.32 5.46 33.83
N ALA A 703 -26.39 5.96 33.19
CA ALA A 703 -27.59 6.46 33.81
C ALA A 703 -28.85 5.87 33.16
N GLY A 704 -29.81 5.45 33.99
CA GLY A 704 -31.10 4.91 33.58
C GLY A 704 -32.21 5.93 33.71
N ILE A 705 -32.87 6.26 32.61
CA ILE A 705 -34.06 7.12 32.56
C ILE A 705 -35.27 6.22 32.31
N GLU A 706 -36.17 6.15 33.28
CA GLU A 706 -37.30 5.22 33.26
C GLU A 706 -38.63 5.95 33.08
N PHE A 707 -39.47 5.42 32.20
CA PHE A 707 -40.87 5.82 31.97
C PHE A 707 -41.71 4.54 31.84
N THR A 708 -41.51 3.64 32.81
CA THR A 708 -42.09 2.27 32.82
C THR A 708 -43.55 2.26 33.26
N THR A 709 -43.99 3.26 34.02
CA THR A 709 -45.40 3.39 34.44
C THR A 709 -46.29 3.83 33.28
N ASN A 710 -45.76 4.66 32.38
CA ASN A 710 -46.44 5.13 31.18
C ASN A 710 -45.49 4.98 29.99
N THR A 711 -45.42 3.76 29.46
CA THR A 711 -44.61 3.49 28.27
C THR A 711 -45.07 4.33 27.08
N ILE A 712 -44.14 4.61 26.17
CA ILE A 712 -44.33 5.52 25.05
C ILE A 712 -44.56 4.71 23.77
N ASP A 713 -45.68 5.01 23.09
CA ASP A 713 -45.91 4.55 21.72
C ASP A 713 -45.25 5.53 20.74
N ALA A 714 -44.02 5.20 20.34
CA ALA A 714 -43.25 5.91 19.32
C ALA A 714 -43.36 5.24 17.94
N SER A 715 -44.35 4.37 17.70
CA SER A 715 -44.49 3.62 16.43
C SER A 715 -44.64 4.53 15.20
N ALA A 716 -45.18 5.74 15.40
CA ALA A 716 -45.36 6.74 14.35
C ALA A 716 -44.15 7.69 14.19
N MET A 717 -43.16 7.61 15.07
CA MET A 717 -41.97 8.46 15.07
C MET A 717 -40.88 7.89 14.17
N THR A 718 -40.06 8.76 13.60
CA THR A 718 -38.98 8.41 12.67
C THR A 718 -37.60 8.63 13.28
N HIS A 719 -37.46 9.52 14.26
CA HIS A 719 -36.19 9.87 14.88
C HIS A 719 -36.27 10.00 16.41
N PHE A 720 -35.12 9.82 17.05
CA PHE A 720 -34.81 10.23 18.41
C PHE A 720 -33.90 11.46 18.37
N HIS A 721 -34.18 12.46 19.21
CA HIS A 721 -33.39 13.68 19.36
C HIS A 721 -32.97 13.90 20.82
N MET A 722 -31.76 14.43 20.99
CA MET A 722 -31.21 14.90 22.27
C MET A 722 -30.15 15.98 22.01
N ASP A 723 -30.20 17.08 22.74
CA ASP A 723 -29.06 18.00 22.81
C ASP A 723 -28.11 17.55 23.93
N LEU A 724 -26.82 17.46 23.61
CA LEU A 724 -25.78 17.00 24.53
C LEU A 724 -24.61 17.98 24.51
N TRP A 725 -24.11 18.35 25.69
CA TRP A 725 -22.90 19.13 25.86
C TRP A 725 -22.04 18.48 26.94
N THR A 726 -20.73 18.44 26.73
CA THR A 726 -19.76 17.90 27.69
C THR A 726 -18.52 18.78 27.77
N PRO A 727 -17.97 19.05 28.97
CA PRO A 727 -16.65 19.65 29.11
C PRO A 727 -15.53 18.61 28.94
N ASP A 728 -15.85 17.32 29.05
CA ASP A 728 -14.90 16.22 29.03
C ASP A 728 -14.48 15.88 27.58
N PRO A 729 -13.23 15.43 27.35
CA PRO A 729 -12.74 15.09 26.03
C PRO A 729 -13.61 14.06 25.29
N THR A 730 -13.87 14.32 24.01
CA THR A 730 -14.64 13.43 23.12
C THR A 730 -13.83 12.84 21.97
N ASP A 731 -12.53 13.11 21.91
CA ASP A 731 -11.62 12.55 20.91
C ASP A 731 -11.38 11.06 21.17
N ALA A 732 -11.07 10.31 20.11
CA ALA A 732 -10.85 8.87 20.22
C ALA A 732 -9.74 8.56 21.27
N PRO A 733 -9.95 7.54 22.13
CA PRO A 733 -10.96 6.48 22.03
C PRO A 733 -12.29 6.77 22.75
N ALA A 734 -12.54 8.00 23.23
CA ALA A 734 -13.74 8.33 24.00
C ALA A 734 -15.02 8.18 23.16
N VAL A 735 -16.07 7.65 23.79
CA VAL A 735 -17.39 7.47 23.19
C VAL A 735 -18.52 7.75 24.18
N PHE A 736 -19.67 8.16 23.65
CA PHE A 736 -20.94 8.26 24.37
C PHE A 736 -21.97 7.32 23.74
N ARG A 737 -22.84 6.73 24.53
CA ARG A 737 -23.76 5.69 24.07
C ARG A 737 -25.19 6.01 24.49
N ILE A 738 -26.10 5.71 23.58
CA ILE A 738 -27.54 5.91 23.76
C ILE A 738 -28.23 4.59 23.48
N LYS A 739 -28.92 4.05 24.48
CA LYS A 739 -29.67 2.81 24.36
C LYS A 739 -31.14 3.04 24.66
N LEU A 740 -32.00 2.49 23.80
CA LEU A 740 -33.44 2.48 23.96
C LEU A 740 -33.93 1.06 24.23
N VAL A 741 -34.94 0.94 25.09
CA VAL A 741 -35.56 -0.34 25.47
C VAL A 741 -37.07 -0.25 25.30
N ASP A 742 -37.64 -1.19 24.56
CA ASP A 742 -39.09 -1.39 24.37
C ASP A 742 -39.52 -2.67 25.08
N PHE A 743 -40.56 -2.62 25.92
CA PHE A 743 -41.07 -3.77 26.68
C PHE A 743 -41.97 -4.71 25.85
N GLY A 744 -41.69 -4.81 24.55
CA GLY A 744 -42.39 -5.70 23.64
C GLY A 744 -43.88 -5.41 23.50
N ALA A 745 -44.63 -6.37 22.94
CA ALA A 745 -46.08 -6.26 22.75
C ALA A 745 -46.88 -6.36 24.05
N ASN A 746 -46.31 -6.97 25.11
CA ASN A 746 -46.99 -7.14 26.38
C ASN A 746 -46.88 -5.90 27.31
N GLY A 747 -45.92 -5.00 27.06
CA GLY A 747 -45.71 -3.75 27.78
C GLY A 747 -45.16 -3.92 29.20
N VAL A 748 -44.50 -5.03 29.50
CA VAL A 748 -43.95 -5.40 30.81
C VAL A 748 -42.56 -6.01 30.64
N TRP A 749 -41.58 -5.48 31.37
CA TRP A 749 -40.23 -6.08 31.43
C TRP A 749 -40.29 -7.52 31.92
N ASP A 750 -39.82 -8.45 31.09
CA ASP A 750 -39.77 -9.88 31.41
C ASP A 750 -38.42 -10.55 31.10
N ASP A 751 -37.36 -9.75 30.92
CA ASP A 751 -35.94 -10.16 30.89
C ASP A 751 -35.66 -11.19 29.78
N GLY A 752 -35.98 -10.80 28.54
CA GLY A 752 -35.69 -11.57 27.33
C GLY A 752 -36.89 -12.33 26.74
N GLY A 753 -38.11 -11.92 27.10
CA GLY A 753 -39.35 -12.37 26.45
C GLY A 753 -39.57 -11.71 25.08
N ASP A 754 -40.46 -10.72 25.02
CA ASP A 754 -40.66 -9.87 23.84
C ASP A 754 -40.00 -8.49 23.93
N ASP A 755 -39.27 -8.23 25.02
CA ASP A 755 -38.42 -7.06 25.20
C ASP A 755 -37.36 -6.94 24.09
N VAL A 756 -37.19 -5.74 23.54
CA VAL A 756 -36.18 -5.44 22.52
C VAL A 756 -35.42 -4.16 22.83
N GLU A 757 -34.14 -4.14 22.50
CA GLU A 757 -33.24 -3.04 22.83
C GLU A 757 -32.13 -2.90 21.80
N HIS A 758 -31.62 -1.68 21.65
CA HIS A 758 -30.44 -1.42 20.84
C HIS A 758 -29.66 -0.22 21.39
N GLU A 759 -28.34 -0.29 21.29
CA GLU A 759 -27.41 0.74 21.74
C GLU A 759 -26.67 1.33 20.54
N ILE A 760 -26.66 2.65 20.47
CA ILE A 760 -25.90 3.44 19.51
C ILE A 760 -24.66 3.96 20.21
N THR A 761 -23.51 3.86 19.56
CA THR A 761 -22.25 4.47 20.00
C THR A 761 -21.96 5.71 19.16
N LEU A 762 -21.75 6.83 19.83
CA LEU A 762 -21.38 8.13 19.28
C LEU A 762 -19.90 8.37 19.59
N ASP A 763 -19.11 8.62 18.56
CA ASP A 763 -17.66 8.84 18.64
C ASP A 763 -17.31 10.32 18.37
N GLN A 764 -16.01 10.60 18.24
CA GLN A 764 -15.46 11.92 17.90
C GLN A 764 -16.04 12.55 16.61
N ASN A 765 -16.68 11.78 15.72
CA ASN A 765 -17.29 12.33 14.51
C ASN A 765 -18.68 12.93 14.76
N THR A 766 -19.28 12.61 15.91
CA THR A 766 -20.58 13.13 16.34
C THR A 766 -20.43 14.06 17.53
N MET A 767 -19.64 13.64 18.51
CA MET A 767 -19.43 14.34 19.78
C MET A 767 -18.47 15.52 19.62
N ASN A 768 -18.65 16.56 20.43
CA ASN A 768 -17.73 17.71 20.47
C ASN A 768 -17.55 18.22 21.90
N THR A 769 -16.31 18.29 22.37
CA THR A 769 -15.96 18.90 23.64
C THR A 769 -16.31 20.40 23.67
N GLY A 770 -16.92 20.86 24.75
CA GLY A 770 -17.19 22.27 25.00
C GLY A 770 -18.29 22.90 24.15
N SER A 771 -19.00 22.14 23.32
CA SER A 771 -20.07 22.64 22.44
C SER A 771 -21.34 21.78 22.49
N TRP A 772 -22.50 22.39 22.22
CA TRP A 772 -23.76 21.66 22.14
C TRP A 772 -23.78 20.86 20.83
N VAL A 773 -24.14 19.59 20.95
CA VAL A 773 -24.38 18.67 19.84
C VAL A 773 -25.85 18.30 19.85
N SER A 774 -26.56 18.66 18.78
CA SER A 774 -27.91 18.18 18.54
C SER A 774 -27.85 16.80 17.88
N ILE A 775 -28.06 15.77 18.68
CA ILE A 775 -28.03 14.38 18.26
C ILE A 775 -29.37 14.05 17.60
N GLU A 776 -29.32 13.59 16.35
CA GLU A 776 -30.47 13.16 15.56
C GLU A 776 -30.22 11.74 15.06
N ILE A 777 -30.92 10.76 15.65
CA ILE A 777 -30.73 9.35 15.31
C ILE A 777 -32.01 8.82 14.68
N PRO A 778 -31.99 8.38 13.41
CA PRO A 778 -33.14 7.73 12.81
C PRO A 778 -33.39 6.38 13.46
N PHE A 779 -34.65 6.01 13.68
CA PHE A 779 -34.99 4.73 14.30
C PHE A 779 -34.53 3.51 13.50
N THR A 780 -34.18 3.68 12.22
CA THR A 780 -33.56 2.63 11.40
C THR A 780 -32.19 2.19 11.90
N ASP A 781 -31.50 3.05 12.65
CA ASP A 781 -30.15 2.76 13.15
C ASP A 781 -30.21 1.90 14.42
N PHE A 782 -31.34 1.95 15.15
CA PHE A 782 -31.61 1.05 16.27
C PHE A 782 -32.04 -0.35 15.77
N VAL A 783 -31.16 -1.06 15.06
CA VAL A 783 -31.51 -2.25 14.26
C VAL A 783 -32.14 -3.39 15.06
N ASN A 784 -31.83 -3.49 16.36
CA ASN A 784 -32.43 -4.51 17.24
C ASN A 784 -33.68 -4.03 17.99
N LEU A 785 -34.02 -2.74 17.94
CA LEU A 785 -35.23 -2.16 18.53
C LEU A 785 -36.42 -2.38 17.59
N THR A 786 -36.78 -3.66 17.39
CA THR A 786 -37.75 -4.06 16.34
C THR A 786 -39.19 -3.64 16.63
N THR A 787 -39.51 -3.25 17.87
CA THR A 787 -40.79 -2.70 18.31
C THR A 787 -40.55 -1.37 19.04
N ARG A 788 -41.55 -0.48 18.98
CA ARG A 788 -41.51 0.89 19.54
C ARG A 788 -42.86 1.33 20.13
N ALA A 789 -43.73 0.37 20.43
CA ALA A 789 -45.09 0.64 20.92
C ALA A 789 -45.13 0.83 22.44
N HIS A 790 -44.10 0.37 23.15
CA HIS A 790 -43.97 0.43 24.60
C HIS A 790 -42.52 0.74 24.99
N LEU A 791 -41.94 1.81 24.43
CA LEU A 791 -40.65 2.31 24.89
C LEU A 791 -40.77 2.63 26.38
N ALA A 792 -39.83 2.15 27.17
CA ALA A 792 -39.92 2.20 28.62
C ALA A 792 -38.66 2.76 29.30
N GLN A 793 -37.52 2.71 28.62
CA GLN A 793 -36.25 3.20 29.14
C GLN A 793 -35.39 3.87 28.07
N LEU A 794 -34.65 4.89 28.50
CA LEU A 794 -33.51 5.48 27.81
C LEU A 794 -32.29 5.32 28.73
N ILE A 795 -31.20 4.81 28.21
CA ILE A 795 -29.95 4.63 28.95
C ILE A 795 -28.88 5.45 28.23
N ILE A 796 -28.17 6.27 29.00
CA ILE A 796 -26.99 6.99 28.54
C ILE A 796 -25.76 6.45 29.27
N SER A 797 -24.65 6.29 28.58
CA SER A 797 -23.38 5.84 29.15
C SER A 797 -22.22 6.36 28.32
N GLY A 798 -20.99 6.35 28.83
CA GLY A 798 -19.87 6.84 28.04
C GLY A 798 -18.62 7.07 28.86
N ASP A 799 -17.56 7.50 28.17
CA ASP A 799 -16.31 7.96 28.77
C ASP A 799 -16.42 9.38 29.36
N PRO A 800 -17.23 10.31 28.81
CA PRO A 800 -17.54 11.57 29.49
C PRO A 800 -18.24 11.34 30.84
N ASN A 801 -17.58 11.75 31.92
CA ASN A 801 -18.09 11.64 33.28
C ASN A 801 -19.10 12.74 33.62
N THR A 802 -19.01 13.90 32.95
CA THR A 802 -19.90 15.04 33.12
C THR A 802 -20.59 15.36 31.79
N VAL A 803 -21.93 15.28 31.77
CA VAL A 803 -22.71 15.69 30.60
C VAL A 803 -23.91 16.55 30.99
N TYR A 804 -24.29 17.43 30.08
CA TYR A 804 -25.49 18.25 30.16
C TYR A 804 -26.38 17.84 29.00
N VAL A 805 -27.59 17.39 29.31
CA VAL A 805 -28.58 16.99 28.30
C VAL A 805 -29.83 17.86 28.39
N ASP A 806 -30.34 18.19 27.22
CA ASP A 806 -31.57 18.94 27.04
C ASP A 806 -32.34 18.42 25.81
N ASN A 807 -33.58 18.88 25.64
CA ASN A 807 -34.42 18.61 24.48
C ASN A 807 -34.48 17.11 24.13
N ILE A 808 -34.87 16.25 25.06
CA ILE A 808 -34.95 14.81 24.81
C ILE A 808 -36.35 14.49 24.29
N TYR A 809 -36.46 14.08 23.01
CA TYR A 809 -37.75 13.78 22.40
C TYR A 809 -37.69 12.82 21.21
N PHE A 810 -38.86 12.29 20.83
CA PHE A 810 -39.05 11.51 19.61
C PHE A 810 -39.87 12.33 18.60
N HIS A 811 -39.53 12.29 17.31
CA HIS A 811 -40.26 13.07 16.29
C HIS A 811 -40.39 12.34 14.95
N ARG A 812 -41.24 12.85 14.04
CA ARG A 812 -41.55 12.23 12.75
C ARG A 812 -41.31 13.06 11.50
#